data_AF-A0A182YID1-F1
#
_entry.id   AF-A0A182YID1-F1
#
_cell.length_a   1.000
_cell.length_b   1.000
_cell.length_c   1.000
_cell.angle_alpha   90.00
_cell.angle_beta   90.00
_cell.angle_gamma   90.00
#
_symmetry.space_group_name_H-M   'P 1'
#
loop_
_entity.id
_entity.type
_entity.pdbx_description
1 polymer ?
#
loop_
_entity_poly.entity_id
_entity_poly.type
_entity_poly.pdbx_seq_one_letter_code
_entity_poly.pdbx_strand_id
1 'polypeptide(L)'
;MKFAVVFLLLATCGVALSAKLSDSSKAALTPSLLSRYRSTVPKSNPSGRNANITVDFFTTEVDHFNNQDLATWSNRYMVSMDHFVEGGPLLIFLTGDIPLDESLIDESTLINEMARDLGGAVFALETRFYGESQPVGDLNVESLRLLNTEQILADVADFVLHLRRTVIGNPFAHALVAGTGLGGGLATWFRIRYPHLADAAWSSSGYLRAVYDFQEFSFGWAETAIEAGSQECYNRIFIAFHVAQNLFDAGFGEVLYKKLNLCTPVDADDRIEVAYFFSVLMTSIELYTLRNGNVDEFKTVCDDITGENFATSLDAFASWFNTKFVEDDGCIIVSFDQFIESLGETSVSAEISLAGERQFLYQQCTEYGWFITTDSDLQPFGERVQMELYYEMCRRVFGEWVTPELMFRSTERTNDRFGGSTPNVMQVHFTNGAFDPWRYASIVSDLNVYALADVIPGELAGADLRAISEENDSQQLIEVKRRLKELVLPLALVLFVAFGVDSSPSQGVLAGSKSARILGALQRHLVRPAIPQDFVPRNPNTTGARFRTKIDHFNPQNRDTFEFSYFSNDEFYRPGGPIFIFVGGNFALTTYYIEHGLLYDTAARDGAWLFTNEHRYYGTSTPVPDYSTENLRFLKSEQALMDLIEWIDHLRNNVVRDPNARVILMGTGYAGALATWARQRFPSIIDGAWGAGATVLASFDFQEHAGDIGQIIRRFGGNECYNLIWVAFRTAQYLIDAGREETVTTLLNTCEPIEQGNLLDVETLFFHLKLAIQEAMLAVQTTDKIRDVCESMVNSTEETALQDLAAWLNVYYANLNCNPFDFDTNMEAGQVLQPGAPENAILGWRQTQYQACTEFGWFRTTDLDEQPFGDRVTMHFFLSACRALFGEWVTDAVIYDGVRLTNLHYGGQDPRSTNVLFTNGELDPNRLVSITSYINPLSYAYVVPNEFLYSEIYSISEEDSSELATIKISIQQYIALWQGAGLVPA
;
A
#
# COMPACT_ATOMS: atom_id res chain seq x y z
N MET A 1 26.42 24.96 -39.10
CA MET A 1 25.70 25.81 -38.12
C MET A 1 24.63 24.91 -37.50
N LYS A 2 24.57 24.72 -36.17
CA LYS A 2 24.09 25.66 -35.12
C LYS A 2 22.56 25.88 -35.26
N PHE A 3 21.62 25.53 -34.36
CA PHE A 3 21.50 24.87 -33.01
C PHE A 3 20.32 23.81 -33.12
N ALA A 4 20.02 22.82 -32.24
CA ALA A 4 19.45 22.77 -30.86
C ALA A 4 18.05 23.47 -30.68
N VAL A 5 17.05 23.01 -29.89
CA VAL A 5 17.01 22.07 -28.73
C VAL A 5 15.62 21.33 -28.54
N VAL A 6 15.58 20.24 -27.73
CA VAL A 6 14.45 19.48 -27.08
C VAL A 6 13.36 18.73 -27.92
N PHE A 7 12.89 17.58 -27.41
CA PHE A 7 11.67 16.79 -27.77
C PHE A 7 10.72 16.81 -26.51
N LEU A 8 9.70 15.98 -26.20
CA LEU A 8 8.94 14.82 -26.74
C LEU A 8 7.59 14.79 -25.98
N LEU A 9 6.45 14.34 -26.56
CA LEU A 9 5.40 13.59 -25.82
C LEU A 9 4.27 13.04 -26.71
N LEU A 10 3.56 12.05 -26.17
CA LEU A 10 2.38 11.34 -26.70
C LEU A 10 2.62 10.35 -27.85
N ALA A 11 2.33 9.09 -27.52
CA ALA A 11 2.30 7.87 -28.34
C ALA A 11 3.63 7.41 -28.99
N THR A 12 4.04 6.21 -28.57
CA THR A 12 4.98 5.29 -29.23
C THR A 12 6.46 5.69 -29.35
N CYS A 13 7.30 4.86 -28.71
CA CYS A 13 8.38 4.12 -29.37
C CYS A 13 9.81 4.69 -29.44
N GLY A 14 10.80 3.87 -29.02
CA GLY A 14 12.14 3.92 -29.61
C GLY A 14 13.28 3.16 -28.90
N VAL A 15 13.85 2.15 -29.58
CA VAL A 15 15.29 1.85 -29.52
C VAL A 15 15.77 1.47 -30.93
N ALA A 16 16.97 1.91 -31.31
CA ALA A 16 17.66 1.47 -32.52
C ALA A 16 19.16 1.20 -32.23
N LEU A 17 19.62 -0.02 -32.52
CA LEU A 17 21.03 -0.40 -32.38
C LEU A 17 21.67 -0.66 -33.75
N SER A 18 22.86 -0.09 -34.01
CA SER A 18 23.51 -0.23 -35.32
C SER A 18 24.48 -1.42 -35.38
N ALA A 19 24.20 -2.38 -36.27
CA ALA A 19 25.10 -3.48 -36.63
C ALA A 19 25.11 -3.69 -38.15
N LYS A 20 26.25 -4.08 -38.72
CA LYS A 20 26.42 -4.23 -40.18
C LYS A 20 26.77 -5.66 -40.58
N LEU A 21 25.97 -6.21 -41.51
CA LEU A 21 26.25 -7.39 -42.36
C LEU A 21 26.22 -8.73 -41.59
N SER A 22 25.54 -9.77 -42.09
CA SER A 22 25.86 -10.39 -43.38
C SER A 22 24.67 -11.06 -44.11
N ASP A 23 24.99 -11.70 -45.23
CA ASP A 23 24.17 -12.01 -46.41
C ASP A 23 22.97 -12.97 -46.27
N SER A 24 22.07 -12.86 -47.26
CA SER A 24 21.27 -13.96 -47.85
C SER A 24 20.05 -14.57 -47.14
N SER A 25 19.10 -13.73 -46.70
CA SER A 25 17.67 -14.09 -46.82
C SER A 25 16.84 -12.89 -47.33
N LYS A 26 15.59 -13.13 -47.76
CA LYS A 26 14.73 -12.07 -48.30
C LYS A 26 14.16 -11.24 -47.15
N ALA A 27 14.65 -10.02 -46.97
CA ALA A 27 14.06 -9.08 -46.03
C ALA A 27 12.65 -8.66 -46.52
N ALA A 28 11.61 -9.14 -45.85
CA ALA A 28 10.40 -8.35 -45.68
C ALA A 28 10.74 -7.28 -44.62
N LEU A 29 10.43 -6.02 -44.91
CA LEU A 29 10.65 -4.91 -43.98
C LEU A 29 9.31 -4.50 -43.37
N THR A 30 9.37 -4.17 -42.08
CA THR A 30 8.21 -3.97 -41.19
C THR A 30 7.50 -2.65 -41.49
N PRO A 31 6.17 -2.64 -41.68
CA PRO A 31 5.40 -1.41 -41.84
C PRO A 31 5.15 -0.75 -40.48
N SER A 32 6.19 -0.16 -39.89
CA SER A 32 6.06 0.75 -38.76
C SER A 32 6.34 2.17 -39.22
N LEU A 33 5.31 2.84 -39.75
CA LEU A 33 5.32 4.26 -40.12
C LEU A 33 5.81 5.17 -38.96
N LEU A 34 5.64 4.69 -37.72
CA LEU A 34 6.09 5.32 -36.48
C LEU A 34 7.62 5.21 -36.27
N SER A 35 8.30 4.18 -36.81
CA SER A 35 9.76 4.02 -36.68
C SER A 35 10.53 5.18 -37.34
N ARG A 36 10.05 5.68 -38.49
CA ARG A 36 10.62 6.86 -39.17
C ARG A 36 10.44 8.17 -38.40
N TYR A 37 9.52 8.19 -37.43
CA TYR A 37 9.23 9.32 -36.57
C TYR A 37 9.74 9.17 -35.13
N ARG A 38 10.55 8.12 -34.86
CA ARG A 38 11.25 7.93 -33.58
C ARG A 38 12.07 9.17 -33.20
N SER A 39 12.00 9.50 -31.91
CA SER A 39 12.74 10.61 -31.32
C SER A 39 14.25 10.48 -31.56
N THR A 40 14.85 11.58 -31.99
CA THR A 40 16.26 11.86 -31.70
C THR A 40 16.34 13.23 -31.05
N VAL A 41 16.36 13.25 -29.71
CA VAL A 41 16.47 14.47 -28.89
C VAL A 41 17.43 15.48 -29.56
N PRO A 42 16.93 16.63 -30.07
CA PRO A 42 17.81 17.63 -30.64
C PRO A 42 18.67 18.18 -29.51
N LYS A 43 19.91 17.69 -29.46
CA LYS A 43 20.85 17.91 -28.37
C LYS A 43 20.87 19.37 -27.97
N SER A 44 20.75 19.61 -26.66
CA SER A 44 21.29 20.82 -26.04
C SER A 44 22.66 21.10 -26.64
N ASN A 45 22.80 22.26 -27.28
CA ASN A 45 24.11 22.89 -27.36
C ASN A 45 24.29 23.50 -25.97
N PRO A 46 25.05 22.86 -25.06
CA PRO A 46 24.96 23.21 -23.65
C PRO A 46 25.64 24.56 -23.46
N SER A 47 24.85 25.58 -23.15
CA SER A 47 25.32 26.82 -22.54
C SER A 47 25.40 26.72 -21.02
N GLY A 48 24.71 25.73 -20.43
CA GLY A 48 25.01 25.16 -19.11
C GLY A 48 26.11 24.09 -19.19
N ARG A 49 26.19 23.24 -18.16
CA ARG A 49 26.98 22.00 -18.26
C ARG A 49 26.08 20.91 -18.86
N ASN A 50 26.60 19.69 -18.95
CA ASN A 50 25.73 18.53 -18.89
C ASN A 50 25.69 18.11 -17.42
N ALA A 51 24.49 17.78 -16.91
CA ALA A 51 24.36 17.02 -15.69
C ALA A 51 25.15 15.71 -15.82
N ASN A 52 25.81 15.28 -14.74
CA ASN A 52 26.54 14.01 -14.66
C ASN A 52 25.54 12.88 -14.40
N ILE A 53 24.67 12.61 -15.37
CA ILE A 53 23.72 11.51 -15.35
C ILE A 53 24.49 10.19 -15.51
N THR A 54 24.19 9.21 -14.67
CA THR A 54 24.70 7.83 -14.79
C THR A 54 23.54 6.84 -14.78
N VAL A 55 23.64 5.81 -15.64
CA VAL A 55 22.76 4.63 -15.60
C VAL A 55 23.28 3.66 -14.54
N ASP A 56 22.38 3.12 -13.74
CA ASP A 56 22.65 2.13 -12.71
C ASP A 56 21.46 1.15 -12.57
N PHE A 57 21.61 0.09 -11.78
CA PHE A 57 20.59 -0.98 -11.65
C PHE A 57 20.40 -1.37 -10.18
N PHE A 58 19.14 -1.55 -9.77
CA PHE A 58 18.80 -2.11 -8.45
C PHE A 58 18.16 -3.49 -8.62
N THR A 59 18.20 -4.31 -7.56
CA THR A 59 17.59 -5.66 -7.58
C THR A 59 16.24 -5.60 -6.88
N THR A 60 15.21 -6.17 -7.52
CA THR A 60 13.83 -6.21 -7.01
C THR A 60 13.14 -7.52 -7.42
N GLU A 61 11.96 -7.82 -6.88
CA GLU A 61 11.26 -9.10 -7.10
C GLU A 61 10.60 -9.18 -8.48
N VAL A 62 10.64 -10.37 -9.08
CA VAL A 62 9.97 -10.65 -10.36
C VAL A 62 8.44 -10.64 -10.17
N ASP A 63 7.95 -11.18 -9.05
CA ASP A 63 6.53 -11.28 -8.71
C ASP A 63 6.29 -10.95 -7.23
N HIS A 64 6.19 -9.65 -6.91
CA HIS A 64 6.05 -9.09 -5.54
C HIS A 64 4.83 -9.61 -4.74
N PHE A 65 3.92 -10.32 -5.40
CA PHE A 65 2.69 -10.84 -4.81
C PHE A 65 2.68 -12.38 -4.74
N ASN A 66 3.78 -13.04 -5.12
CA ASN A 66 3.98 -14.47 -5.05
C ASN A 66 5.17 -14.81 -4.15
N ASN A 67 4.92 -14.86 -2.83
CA ASN A 67 5.94 -15.15 -1.81
C ASN A 67 6.57 -16.58 -1.86
N GLN A 68 6.27 -17.36 -2.89
CA GLN A 68 6.93 -18.65 -3.19
C GLN A 68 7.94 -18.52 -4.34
N ASP A 69 7.88 -17.44 -5.12
CA ASP A 69 8.80 -17.14 -6.21
C ASP A 69 9.83 -16.09 -5.77
N LEU A 70 10.95 -16.58 -5.24
CA LEU A 70 12.07 -15.75 -4.79
C LEU A 70 12.98 -15.30 -5.97
N ALA A 71 12.46 -15.31 -7.20
CA ALA A 71 13.18 -14.79 -8.36
C ALA A 71 13.28 -13.26 -8.26
N THR A 72 14.51 -12.75 -8.43
CA THR A 72 14.80 -11.32 -8.51
C THR A 72 15.43 -10.98 -9.85
N TRP A 73 15.27 -9.72 -10.26
CA TRP A 73 15.78 -9.18 -11.51
C TRP A 73 16.40 -7.81 -11.28
N SER A 74 17.18 -7.33 -12.25
CA SER A 74 17.86 -6.03 -12.18
C SER A 74 17.07 -4.99 -12.97
N ASN A 75 16.44 -4.05 -12.27
CA ASN A 75 15.67 -2.96 -12.86
C ASN A 75 16.56 -1.70 -13.03
N ARG A 76 16.47 -1.06 -14.20
CA ARG A 76 17.32 0.04 -14.66
C ARG A 76 16.80 1.41 -14.21
N TYR A 77 17.72 2.26 -13.78
CA TYR A 77 17.44 3.66 -13.48
C TYR A 77 18.58 4.58 -13.93
N MET A 78 18.27 5.87 -14.02
CA MET A 78 19.23 6.95 -14.19
C MET A 78 19.25 7.81 -12.93
N VAL A 79 20.40 8.39 -12.61
CA VAL A 79 20.59 9.28 -11.47
C VAL A 79 21.46 10.47 -11.83
N SER A 80 21.10 11.67 -11.35
CA SER A 80 22.00 12.82 -11.22
C SER A 80 22.11 13.22 -9.74
N MET A 81 23.35 13.31 -9.27
CA MET A 81 23.72 13.76 -7.92
C MET A 81 24.29 15.18 -7.92
N ASP A 82 24.24 15.92 -9.05
CA ASP A 82 24.94 17.20 -9.25
C ASP A 82 24.51 18.32 -8.29
N HIS A 83 23.35 18.15 -7.68
CA HIS A 83 22.73 19.12 -6.77
C HIS A 83 22.45 18.55 -5.38
N PHE A 84 22.81 17.28 -5.12
CA PHE A 84 22.50 16.63 -3.86
C PHE A 84 23.35 17.19 -2.70
N VAL A 85 22.67 17.52 -1.61
CA VAL A 85 23.23 17.90 -0.31
C VAL A 85 22.69 16.94 0.74
N GLU A 86 23.51 16.59 1.73
CA GLU A 86 23.09 15.72 2.84
C GLU A 86 21.82 16.23 3.53
N GLY A 87 20.77 15.39 3.55
CA GLY A 87 19.43 15.76 4.03
C GLY A 87 18.46 16.28 2.96
N GLY A 88 18.89 16.44 1.71
CA GLY A 88 18.04 16.84 0.59
C GLY A 88 17.08 15.74 0.11
N PRO A 89 16.00 16.12 -0.63
CA PRO A 89 14.98 15.19 -1.08
C PRO A 89 15.39 14.32 -2.28
N LEU A 90 14.69 13.19 -2.44
CA LEU A 90 14.70 12.35 -3.63
C LEU A 90 13.62 12.86 -4.60
N LEU A 91 14.00 13.21 -5.82
CA LEU A 91 13.06 13.62 -6.86
C LEU A 91 13.06 12.56 -7.97
N ILE A 92 11.99 11.76 -8.02
CA ILE A 92 11.93 10.50 -8.78
C ILE A 92 10.95 10.65 -9.93
N PHE A 93 11.44 10.55 -11.16
CA PHE A 93 10.61 10.52 -12.37
C PHE A 93 10.28 9.07 -12.77
N LEU A 94 9.01 8.82 -13.11
CA LEU A 94 8.53 7.52 -13.58
C LEU A 94 8.29 7.59 -15.09
N THR A 95 8.92 6.70 -15.84
CA THR A 95 8.82 6.67 -17.32
C THR A 95 7.43 6.30 -17.83
N GLY A 96 6.76 5.32 -17.22
CA GLY A 96 5.48 4.82 -17.71
C GLY A 96 5.66 3.90 -18.92
N ASP A 97 5.07 4.26 -20.07
CA ASP A 97 5.03 3.45 -21.29
C ASP A 97 6.24 3.64 -22.24
N ILE A 98 7.26 4.39 -21.83
CA ILE A 98 8.45 4.68 -22.65
C ILE A 98 9.77 4.15 -22.05
N PRO A 99 10.78 3.83 -22.88
CA PRO A 99 12.16 3.64 -22.42
C PRO A 99 12.76 4.89 -21.76
N LEU A 100 13.76 4.66 -20.91
CA LEU A 100 14.44 5.66 -20.09
C LEU A 100 15.56 6.40 -20.87
N ASP A 101 15.39 7.73 -21.01
CA ASP A 101 16.29 8.66 -21.72
C ASP A 101 16.80 9.78 -20.79
N GLU A 102 18.01 10.31 -21.07
CA GLU A 102 18.66 11.37 -20.27
C GLU A 102 17.83 12.66 -20.17
N SER A 103 17.06 13.00 -21.21
CA SER A 103 16.27 14.25 -21.27
C SER A 103 15.08 14.28 -20.32
N LEU A 104 14.79 13.19 -19.60
CA LEU A 104 13.78 13.14 -18.54
C LEU A 104 14.26 13.79 -17.22
N ILE A 105 15.58 13.95 -17.02
CA ILE A 105 16.17 14.47 -15.77
C ILE A 105 17.38 15.42 -15.95
N ASP A 106 17.67 15.89 -17.16
CA ASP A 106 18.81 16.80 -17.44
C ASP A 106 18.56 18.25 -16.96
N GLU A 107 19.57 19.13 -17.11
CA GLU A 107 19.52 20.55 -16.72
C GLU A 107 18.37 21.36 -17.39
N SER A 108 17.67 20.80 -18.39
CA SER A 108 16.51 21.45 -19.04
C SER A 108 15.16 21.14 -18.38
N THR A 109 15.12 20.27 -17.37
CA THR A 109 13.90 19.79 -16.71
C THR A 109 13.58 20.54 -15.41
N LEU A 110 12.28 20.69 -15.10
CA LEU A 110 11.83 21.33 -13.85
C LEU A 110 12.20 20.48 -12.63
N ILE A 111 12.24 19.14 -12.76
CA ILE A 111 12.63 18.26 -11.66
C ILE A 111 14.12 18.40 -11.30
N ASN A 112 14.99 18.64 -12.29
CA ASN A 112 16.39 19.03 -12.04
C ASN A 112 16.49 20.45 -11.45
N GLU A 113 15.67 21.38 -11.92
CA GLU A 113 15.56 22.73 -11.34
C GLU A 113 15.12 22.69 -9.86
N MET A 114 14.20 21.79 -9.50
CA MET A 114 13.80 21.53 -8.12
C MET A 114 14.95 20.95 -7.29
N ALA A 115 15.73 20.00 -7.83
CA ALA A 115 16.90 19.47 -7.12
C ALA A 115 17.94 20.57 -6.83
N ARG A 116 18.21 21.44 -7.80
CA ARG A 116 19.11 22.59 -7.65
C ARG A 116 18.69 23.53 -6.53
N ASP A 117 17.39 23.80 -6.41
CA ASP A 117 16.84 24.77 -5.48
C ASP A 117 16.56 24.17 -4.07
N LEU A 118 16.39 22.84 -3.98
CA LEU A 118 16.13 22.08 -2.73
C LEU A 118 17.36 21.34 -2.17
N GLY A 119 18.46 21.25 -2.90
CA GLY A 119 19.61 20.40 -2.57
C GLY A 119 19.35 18.91 -2.79
N GLY A 120 18.45 18.55 -3.70
CA GLY A 120 17.96 17.19 -3.92
C GLY A 120 18.80 16.34 -4.87
N ALA A 121 18.51 15.03 -4.89
CA ALA A 121 19.01 14.08 -5.88
C ALA A 121 17.91 13.74 -6.88
N VAL A 122 18.25 13.64 -8.17
CA VAL A 122 17.27 13.36 -9.25
C VAL A 122 17.45 11.93 -9.75
N PHE A 123 16.34 11.23 -9.91
CA PHE A 123 16.29 9.87 -10.40
C PHE A 123 15.24 9.73 -11.50
N ALA A 124 15.44 8.80 -12.43
CA ALA A 124 14.38 8.34 -13.33
C ALA A 124 14.39 6.82 -13.43
N LEU A 125 13.22 6.20 -13.27
CA LEU A 125 13.02 4.75 -13.20
C LEU A 125 12.38 4.22 -14.49
N GLU A 126 13.00 3.21 -15.09
CA GLU A 126 12.42 2.48 -16.22
C GLU A 126 11.35 1.50 -15.73
N THR A 127 10.17 1.51 -16.36
CA THR A 127 9.07 0.61 -15.99
C THR A 127 9.37 -0.81 -16.47
N ARG A 128 9.03 -1.83 -15.66
CA ARG A 128 9.22 -3.24 -16.03
C ARG A 128 8.63 -3.56 -17.40
N PHE A 129 9.33 -4.38 -18.17
CA PHE A 129 9.10 -4.75 -19.57
C PHE A 129 9.29 -3.63 -20.63
N TYR A 130 9.53 -2.37 -20.25
CA TYR A 130 9.90 -1.30 -21.18
C TYR A 130 11.42 -1.11 -21.23
N GLY A 131 11.94 -0.68 -22.38
CA GLY A 131 13.36 -0.45 -22.59
C GLY A 131 14.25 -1.67 -22.29
N GLU A 132 15.32 -1.48 -21.52
CA GLU A 132 16.24 -2.56 -21.13
C GLU A 132 15.78 -3.30 -19.85
N SER A 133 14.84 -2.73 -19.08
CA SER A 133 14.25 -3.32 -17.87
C SER A 133 13.32 -4.51 -18.16
N GLN A 134 13.90 -5.68 -18.46
CA GLN A 134 13.17 -6.92 -18.76
C GLN A 134 13.25 -7.91 -17.57
N PRO A 135 12.17 -8.12 -16.79
CA PRO A 135 12.18 -9.04 -15.63
C PRO A 135 12.38 -10.51 -16.01
N VAL A 136 11.93 -10.87 -17.21
CA VAL A 136 12.08 -12.20 -17.83
C VAL A 136 12.44 -12.01 -19.32
N GLY A 137 13.03 -13.03 -19.93
CA GLY A 137 13.70 -12.92 -21.24
C GLY A 137 12.80 -12.84 -22.48
N ASP A 138 11.47 -12.74 -22.33
CA ASP A 138 10.51 -12.70 -23.43
C ASP A 138 9.21 -11.96 -23.07
N LEU A 139 8.42 -11.63 -24.10
CA LEU A 139 7.10 -10.99 -24.02
C LEU A 139 5.96 -11.94 -24.39
N ASN A 140 6.06 -13.23 -24.04
CA ASN A 140 4.95 -14.17 -24.18
C ASN A 140 3.83 -13.85 -23.16
N VAL A 141 2.62 -14.37 -23.35
CA VAL A 141 1.44 -14.01 -22.52
C VAL A 141 1.59 -14.41 -21.04
N GLU A 142 2.27 -15.52 -20.75
CA GLU A 142 2.59 -15.95 -19.37
C GLU A 142 3.64 -15.04 -18.72
N SER A 143 4.57 -14.49 -19.51
CA SER A 143 5.53 -13.48 -19.05
C SER A 143 4.85 -12.13 -18.79
N LEU A 144 4.01 -11.68 -19.73
CA LEU A 144 3.31 -10.40 -19.65
C LEU A 144 2.30 -10.30 -18.49
N ARG A 145 1.89 -11.40 -17.85
CA ARG A 145 1.07 -11.33 -16.61
C ARG A 145 1.76 -10.54 -15.49
N LEU A 146 3.10 -10.45 -15.52
CA LEU A 146 3.92 -9.70 -14.58
C LEU A 146 4.02 -8.21 -14.94
N LEU A 147 3.54 -7.81 -16.12
CA LEU A 147 3.30 -6.42 -16.52
C LEU A 147 1.88 -6.04 -16.10
N ASN A 148 1.73 -5.61 -14.85
CA ASN A 148 0.49 -5.03 -14.36
C ASN A 148 0.78 -3.89 -13.35
N THR A 149 -0.19 -3.01 -13.14
CA THR A 149 -0.06 -1.78 -12.34
C THR A 149 0.54 -2.03 -10.96
N GLU A 150 0.08 -3.06 -10.24
CA GLU A 150 0.55 -3.32 -8.87
C GLU A 150 2.01 -3.76 -8.82
N GLN A 151 2.46 -4.57 -9.79
CA GLN A 151 3.87 -4.99 -9.88
C GLN A 151 4.77 -3.78 -10.16
N ILE A 152 4.32 -2.87 -11.04
CA ILE A 152 5.05 -1.61 -11.33
C ILE A 152 5.14 -0.75 -10.06
N LEU A 153 4.03 -0.54 -9.36
CA LEU A 153 4.01 0.26 -8.13
C LEU A 153 4.84 -0.37 -6.99
N ALA A 154 4.98 -1.70 -6.98
CA ALA A 154 5.87 -2.41 -6.06
C ALA A 154 7.35 -2.23 -6.42
N ASP A 155 7.73 -2.25 -7.72
CA ASP A 155 9.09 -1.86 -8.15
C ASP A 155 9.43 -0.43 -7.73
N VAL A 156 8.49 0.52 -7.82
CA VAL A 156 8.68 1.91 -7.36
C VAL A 156 8.89 1.94 -5.83
N ALA A 157 8.21 1.06 -5.08
CA ALA A 157 8.36 0.98 -3.63
C ALA A 157 9.75 0.48 -3.23
N ASP A 158 10.21 -0.62 -3.84
CA ASP A 158 11.56 -1.13 -3.67
C ASP A 158 12.61 -0.12 -4.14
N PHE A 159 12.35 0.61 -5.22
CA PHE A 159 13.25 1.65 -5.71
C PHE A 159 13.43 2.77 -4.67
N VAL A 160 12.35 3.33 -4.12
CA VAL A 160 12.42 4.35 -3.05
C VAL A 160 13.19 3.81 -1.84
N LEU A 161 12.99 2.55 -1.47
CA LEU A 161 13.71 1.91 -0.37
C LEU A 161 15.19 1.68 -0.69
N HIS A 162 15.55 1.28 -1.91
CA HIS A 162 16.95 1.16 -2.38
C HIS A 162 17.65 2.53 -2.41
N LEU A 163 16.98 3.58 -2.90
CA LEU A 163 17.53 4.93 -2.89
C LEU A 163 17.81 5.41 -1.45
N ARG A 164 16.84 5.24 -0.55
CA ARG A 164 16.97 5.58 0.88
C ARG A 164 18.07 4.77 1.58
N ARG A 165 18.06 3.44 1.45
CA ARG A 165 18.94 2.51 2.19
C ARG A 165 20.35 2.41 1.59
N THR A 166 20.48 2.39 0.27
CA THR A 166 21.73 2.03 -0.44
C THR A 166 22.43 3.21 -1.10
N VAL A 167 21.68 4.08 -1.81
CA VAL A 167 22.27 5.17 -2.62
C VAL A 167 22.56 6.42 -1.78
N ILE A 168 21.64 6.77 -0.89
CA ILE A 168 21.70 8.00 -0.08
C ILE A 168 22.09 7.72 1.38
N GLY A 169 21.79 6.53 1.90
CA GLY A 169 22.10 6.16 3.29
C GLY A 169 21.25 6.88 4.34
N ASN A 170 20.09 7.43 3.96
CA ASN A 170 19.13 8.05 4.85
C ASN A 170 17.75 7.39 4.71
N PRO A 171 17.28 6.58 5.68
CA PRO A 171 15.97 5.91 5.63
C PRO A 171 14.78 6.88 5.67
N PHE A 172 15.00 8.14 6.05
CA PHE A 172 13.98 9.18 6.18
C PHE A 172 14.06 10.27 5.09
N ALA A 173 14.85 10.08 4.02
CA ALA A 173 14.96 11.07 2.96
C ALA A 173 13.60 11.29 2.26
N HIS A 174 13.05 12.51 2.34
CA HIS A 174 11.77 12.87 1.72
C HIS A 174 11.79 12.60 0.21
N ALA A 175 10.69 12.13 -0.36
CA ALA A 175 10.60 11.77 -1.76
C ALA A 175 9.38 12.40 -2.46
N LEU A 176 9.64 13.02 -3.60
CA LEU A 176 8.63 13.38 -4.60
C LEU A 176 8.64 12.32 -5.70
N VAL A 177 7.50 11.73 -6.01
CA VAL A 177 7.33 10.96 -7.27
C VAL A 177 6.62 11.81 -8.31
N ALA A 178 7.17 11.84 -9.51
CA ALA A 178 6.66 12.63 -10.63
C ALA A 178 6.60 11.76 -11.89
N GLY A 179 5.79 12.17 -12.86
CA GLY A 179 5.74 11.51 -14.16
C GLY A 179 4.73 12.16 -15.09
N THR A 180 4.67 11.64 -16.31
CA THR A 180 3.73 12.11 -17.33
C THR A 180 3.06 10.95 -18.07
N GLY A 181 1.86 11.16 -18.61
CA GLY A 181 1.07 10.09 -19.25
C GLY A 181 0.82 8.93 -18.29
N LEU A 182 1.20 7.70 -18.67
CA LEU A 182 1.14 6.56 -17.74
C LEU A 182 2.04 6.76 -16.51
N GLY A 183 3.19 7.42 -16.65
CA GLY A 183 4.08 7.77 -15.53
C GLY A 183 3.42 8.73 -14.52
N GLY A 184 2.58 9.65 -14.97
CA GLY A 184 1.79 10.55 -14.10
C GLY A 184 0.65 9.82 -13.40
N GLY A 185 0.02 8.88 -14.11
CA GLY A 185 -0.89 7.88 -13.54
C GLY A 185 -0.21 7.11 -12.40
N LEU A 186 0.92 6.47 -12.68
CA LEU A 186 1.73 5.72 -11.72
C LEU A 186 2.19 6.57 -10.53
N ALA A 187 2.60 7.84 -10.72
CA ALA A 187 2.99 8.72 -9.62
C ALA A 187 1.82 8.99 -8.64
N THR A 188 0.60 9.15 -9.19
CA THR A 188 -0.63 9.30 -8.38
C THR A 188 -1.01 7.98 -7.70
N TRP A 189 -1.03 6.88 -8.46
CA TRP A 189 -1.37 5.56 -7.93
C TRP A 189 -0.34 5.07 -6.90
N PHE A 190 0.92 5.52 -6.98
CA PHE A 190 1.92 5.31 -5.94
C PHE A 190 1.59 6.08 -4.65
N ARG A 191 1.05 7.31 -4.73
CA ARG A 191 0.52 8.00 -3.54
C ARG A 191 -0.73 7.34 -2.97
N ILE A 192 -1.56 6.67 -3.78
CA ILE A 192 -2.68 5.85 -3.28
C ILE A 192 -2.16 4.59 -2.55
N ARG A 193 -1.17 3.90 -3.14
CA ARG A 193 -0.74 2.57 -2.70
C ARG A 193 0.40 2.59 -1.67
N TYR A 194 1.25 3.60 -1.70
CA TYR A 194 2.43 3.77 -0.83
C TYR A 194 2.58 5.21 -0.29
N PRO A 195 1.54 5.81 0.36
CA PRO A 195 1.54 7.20 0.84
C PRO A 195 2.59 7.54 1.92
N HIS A 196 3.35 6.55 2.39
CA HIS A 196 4.45 6.64 3.36
C HIS A 196 5.84 6.54 2.70
N LEU A 197 5.93 6.26 1.40
CA LEU A 197 7.21 6.20 0.68
C LEU A 197 7.51 7.50 -0.07
N ALA A 198 6.52 8.12 -0.72
CA ALA A 198 6.63 9.47 -1.28
C ALA A 198 5.79 10.45 -0.47
N ASP A 199 6.35 11.57 -0.05
CA ASP A 199 5.70 12.63 0.74
C ASP A 199 4.70 13.43 -0.10
N ALA A 200 5.01 13.60 -1.39
CA ALA A 200 4.18 14.29 -2.38
C ALA A 200 4.28 13.61 -3.77
N ALA A 201 3.38 13.97 -4.69
CA ALA A 201 3.51 13.64 -6.10
C ALA A 201 3.09 14.75 -7.07
N TRP A 202 3.59 14.63 -8.30
CA TRP A 202 3.26 15.51 -9.43
C TRP A 202 2.85 14.66 -10.64
N SER A 203 1.64 14.90 -11.15
CA SER A 203 1.01 14.15 -12.24
C SER A 203 0.79 15.07 -13.44
N SER A 204 1.78 15.13 -14.34
CA SER A 204 1.71 15.94 -15.56
C SER A 204 0.94 15.19 -16.65
N SER A 205 -0.31 15.58 -16.88
CA SER A 205 -1.21 15.01 -17.89
C SER A 205 -1.36 13.50 -17.71
N GLY A 206 -1.51 13.07 -16.45
CA GLY A 206 -1.49 11.68 -16.05
C GLY A 206 -2.77 10.93 -16.40
N TYR A 207 -2.63 9.72 -16.95
CA TYR A 207 -3.79 8.89 -17.29
C TYR A 207 -4.29 8.20 -16.01
N LEU A 208 -5.47 8.60 -15.51
CA LEU A 208 -5.96 8.24 -14.16
C LEU A 208 -7.31 7.51 -14.17
N ARG A 209 -8.23 7.95 -15.03
CA ARG A 209 -9.43 7.18 -15.38
C ARG A 209 -9.04 6.16 -16.46
N ALA A 210 -9.15 4.88 -16.16
CA ALA A 210 -9.15 3.83 -17.18
C ALA A 210 -10.46 3.93 -17.99
N VAL A 211 -10.40 3.83 -19.33
CA VAL A 211 -11.57 4.05 -20.20
C VAL A 211 -11.68 2.94 -21.23
N TYR A 212 -12.73 2.12 -21.18
CA TYR A 212 -12.87 0.98 -22.10
C TYR A 212 -13.00 1.43 -23.56
N ASP A 213 -13.72 2.52 -23.80
CA ASP A 213 -14.04 3.12 -25.09
C ASP A 213 -13.84 4.64 -24.96
N PHE A 214 -12.77 5.17 -25.57
CA PHE A 214 -12.24 6.52 -25.27
C PHE A 214 -12.50 7.54 -26.39
N GLN A 215 -13.74 7.55 -26.88
CA GLN A 215 -14.33 8.56 -27.79
C GLN A 215 -14.03 10.04 -27.41
N GLU A 216 -13.76 10.34 -26.13
CA GLU A 216 -13.46 11.70 -25.67
C GLU A 216 -12.10 12.21 -26.18
N PHE A 217 -11.17 11.31 -26.55
CA PHE A 217 -9.86 11.68 -27.07
C PHE A 217 -9.95 12.46 -28.39
N SER A 218 -10.57 11.88 -29.41
CA SER A 218 -10.70 12.50 -30.72
C SER A 218 -11.61 13.75 -30.69
N PHE A 219 -12.50 13.86 -29.70
CA PHE A 219 -13.23 15.09 -29.40
C PHE A 219 -12.31 16.19 -28.83
N GLY A 220 -11.47 15.90 -27.83
CA GLY A 220 -10.49 16.86 -27.33
C GLY A 220 -9.45 17.27 -28.39
N TRP A 221 -9.14 16.36 -29.33
CA TRP A 221 -8.34 16.67 -30.51
C TRP A 221 -9.07 17.60 -31.49
N ALA A 222 -10.36 17.35 -31.74
CA ALA A 222 -11.20 18.18 -32.61
C ALA A 222 -11.33 19.63 -32.12
N GLU A 223 -11.54 19.85 -30.82
CA GLU A 223 -11.51 21.19 -30.22
C GLU A 223 -10.17 21.89 -30.49
N THR A 224 -9.06 21.18 -30.25
CA THR A 224 -7.70 21.70 -30.45
C THR A 224 -7.42 22.03 -31.92
N ALA A 225 -7.87 21.20 -32.87
CA ALA A 225 -7.74 21.46 -34.30
C ALA A 225 -8.55 22.69 -34.77
N ILE A 226 -9.65 23.02 -34.08
CA ILE A 226 -10.46 24.23 -34.34
C ILE A 226 -9.81 25.47 -33.71
N GLU A 227 -9.36 25.40 -32.45
CA GLU A 227 -8.82 26.55 -31.71
C GLU A 227 -7.37 26.91 -32.07
N ALA A 228 -6.48 25.91 -32.16
CA ALA A 228 -5.08 26.13 -32.51
C ALA A 228 -4.85 26.22 -34.03
N GLY A 229 -5.62 25.43 -34.81
CA GLY A 229 -5.55 25.36 -36.27
C GLY A 229 -6.54 26.31 -36.94
N SER A 230 -7.68 25.79 -37.39
CA SER A 230 -8.84 26.60 -37.81
C SER A 230 -10.09 25.77 -38.06
N GLN A 231 -11.26 26.42 -38.01
CA GLN A 231 -12.52 25.82 -38.46
C GLN A 231 -12.49 25.37 -39.93
N GLU A 232 -11.74 26.03 -40.83
CA GLU A 232 -11.63 25.54 -42.22
C GLU A 232 -10.80 24.25 -42.29
N CYS A 233 -9.69 24.18 -41.56
CA CYS A 233 -8.87 22.98 -41.46
C CYS A 233 -9.69 21.78 -40.95
N TYR A 234 -10.40 21.96 -39.84
CA TYR A 234 -11.34 20.95 -39.31
C TYR A 234 -12.36 20.53 -40.36
N ASN A 235 -13.02 21.48 -41.03
CA ASN A 235 -14.01 21.19 -42.06
C ASN A 235 -13.42 20.44 -43.27
N ARG A 236 -12.15 20.72 -43.66
CA ARG A 236 -11.47 19.99 -44.74
C ARG A 236 -11.17 18.55 -44.33
N ILE A 237 -10.69 18.32 -43.11
CA ILE A 237 -10.45 16.97 -42.58
C ILE A 237 -11.77 16.19 -42.50
N PHE A 238 -12.81 16.80 -41.93
CA PHE A 238 -14.18 16.24 -41.88
C PHE A 238 -14.65 15.78 -43.27
N ILE A 239 -14.56 16.66 -44.27
CA ILE A 239 -14.97 16.35 -45.65
C ILE A 239 -14.08 15.25 -46.27
N ALA A 240 -12.77 15.23 -45.99
CA ALA A 240 -11.86 14.23 -46.53
C ALA A 240 -12.21 12.81 -46.04
N PHE A 241 -12.40 12.63 -44.73
CA PHE A 241 -12.77 11.33 -44.15
C PHE A 241 -14.18 10.89 -44.55
N HIS A 242 -15.15 11.79 -44.59
CA HIS A 242 -16.51 11.46 -45.04
C HIS A 242 -16.56 11.11 -46.53
N VAL A 243 -15.80 11.79 -47.39
CA VAL A 243 -15.69 11.43 -48.82
C VAL A 243 -14.95 10.09 -48.98
N ALA A 244 -13.93 9.80 -48.18
CA ALA A 244 -13.23 8.51 -48.19
C ALA A 244 -14.17 7.33 -47.86
N GLN A 245 -14.99 7.45 -46.81
CA GLN A 245 -16.01 6.45 -46.46
C GLN A 245 -17.05 6.27 -47.58
N ASN A 246 -17.62 7.37 -48.09
CA ASN A 246 -18.59 7.32 -49.18
C ASN A 246 -18.03 6.72 -50.48
N LEU A 247 -16.73 6.90 -50.76
CA LEU A 247 -16.05 6.23 -51.88
C LEU A 247 -15.90 4.72 -51.66
N PHE A 248 -15.63 4.28 -50.43
CA PHE A 248 -15.63 2.86 -50.06
C PHE A 248 -17.02 2.24 -50.26
N ASP A 249 -18.06 2.80 -49.65
CA ASP A 249 -19.42 2.24 -49.67
C ASP A 249 -20.05 2.22 -51.08
N ALA A 250 -19.64 3.15 -51.94
CA ALA A 250 -20.04 3.18 -53.35
C ALA A 250 -19.24 2.22 -54.25
N GLY A 251 -18.31 1.43 -53.72
CA GLY A 251 -17.50 0.47 -54.46
C GLY A 251 -16.33 1.07 -55.24
N PHE A 252 -15.83 2.26 -54.83
CA PHE A 252 -14.77 3.02 -55.50
C PHE A 252 -13.47 3.11 -54.68
N GLY A 253 -13.20 2.16 -53.77
CA GLY A 253 -11.98 2.11 -52.92
C GLY A 253 -10.66 2.27 -53.70
N GLU A 254 -10.58 1.72 -54.92
CA GLU A 254 -9.46 1.91 -55.88
C GLU A 254 -9.07 3.39 -56.11
N VAL A 255 -10.04 4.31 -56.07
CA VAL A 255 -9.79 5.75 -56.20
C VAL A 255 -9.04 6.30 -54.98
N LEU A 256 -9.35 5.76 -53.79
CA LEU A 256 -8.74 6.13 -52.52
C LEU A 256 -7.35 5.51 -52.36
N TYR A 257 -7.19 4.22 -52.67
CA TYR A 257 -5.90 3.50 -52.61
C TYR A 257 -4.85 4.20 -53.48
N LYS A 258 -5.25 4.62 -54.69
CA LYS A 258 -4.39 5.37 -55.61
C LYS A 258 -4.10 6.81 -55.17
N LYS A 259 -5.00 7.46 -54.43
CA LYS A 259 -4.77 8.81 -53.88
C LYS A 259 -3.80 8.78 -52.71
N LEU A 260 -3.94 7.80 -51.83
CA LEU A 260 -3.10 7.59 -50.63
C LEU A 260 -1.83 6.76 -50.92
N ASN A 261 -1.52 6.53 -52.21
CA ASN A 261 -0.33 5.84 -52.68
C ASN A 261 -0.07 4.48 -51.98
N LEU A 262 -1.12 3.69 -51.76
CA LEU A 262 -1.02 2.42 -51.03
C LEU A 262 -0.30 1.34 -51.84
N CYS A 263 0.49 0.50 -51.17
CA CYS A 263 1.17 -0.65 -51.78
C CYS A 263 0.21 -1.79 -52.15
N THR A 264 -0.89 -1.93 -51.40
CA THR A 264 -1.91 -2.97 -51.58
C THR A 264 -3.31 -2.35 -51.50
N PRO A 265 -4.29 -2.84 -52.28
CA PRO A 265 -5.70 -2.62 -52.00
C PRO A 265 -6.08 -3.16 -50.61
N VAL A 266 -7.00 -2.48 -49.94
CA VAL A 266 -7.69 -2.97 -48.73
C VAL A 266 -8.85 -3.88 -49.17
N ASP A 267 -9.09 -5.01 -48.49
CA ASP A 267 -10.31 -5.78 -48.74
C ASP A 267 -11.54 -4.99 -48.24
N ALA A 268 -12.51 -4.77 -49.13
CA ALA A 268 -13.73 -4.04 -48.81
C ALA A 268 -14.85 -4.93 -48.24
N ASP A 269 -14.71 -6.26 -48.35
CA ASP A 269 -15.64 -7.22 -47.73
C ASP A 269 -15.22 -7.56 -46.27
N ASP A 270 -13.95 -7.36 -45.88
CA ASP A 270 -13.49 -7.49 -44.49
C ASP A 270 -13.62 -6.15 -43.72
N ARG A 271 -14.52 -6.14 -42.73
CA ARG A 271 -14.80 -4.96 -41.91
C ARG A 271 -13.63 -4.52 -41.03
N ILE A 272 -12.77 -5.46 -40.62
CA ILE A 272 -11.65 -5.19 -39.73
C ILE A 272 -10.49 -4.59 -40.52
N GLU A 273 -10.24 -5.04 -41.76
CA GLU A 273 -9.32 -4.36 -42.67
C GLU A 273 -9.76 -2.91 -42.96
N VAL A 274 -11.06 -2.69 -43.24
CA VAL A 274 -11.61 -1.35 -43.45
C VAL A 274 -11.50 -0.48 -42.19
N ALA A 275 -11.86 -1.00 -41.01
CA ALA A 275 -11.74 -0.28 -39.74
C ALA A 275 -10.28 0.08 -39.42
N TYR A 276 -9.36 -0.88 -39.59
CA TYR A 276 -7.93 -0.66 -39.40
C TYR A 276 -7.40 0.41 -40.35
N PHE A 277 -7.76 0.36 -41.64
CA PHE A 277 -7.39 1.39 -42.61
C PHE A 277 -7.82 2.80 -42.16
N PHE A 278 -9.06 2.96 -41.69
CA PHE A 278 -9.52 4.26 -41.18
C PHE A 278 -8.81 4.66 -39.87
N SER A 279 -8.50 3.71 -38.98
CA SER A 279 -7.71 3.98 -37.76
C SER A 279 -6.30 4.46 -38.09
N VAL A 280 -5.64 3.92 -39.13
CA VAL A 280 -4.32 4.36 -39.57
C VAL A 280 -4.37 5.79 -40.08
N LEU A 281 -5.39 6.18 -40.85
CA LEU A 281 -5.55 7.57 -41.29
C LEU A 281 -5.80 8.54 -40.13
N MET A 282 -6.60 8.12 -39.15
CA MET A 282 -6.95 8.90 -37.95
C MET A 282 -5.73 9.13 -37.06
N THR A 283 -5.09 8.05 -36.58
CA THR A 283 -3.93 8.16 -35.69
C THR A 283 -2.74 8.84 -36.37
N SER A 284 -2.59 8.69 -37.69
CA SER A 284 -1.54 9.39 -38.44
C SER A 284 -1.64 10.91 -38.36
N ILE A 285 -2.84 11.50 -38.28
CA ILE A 285 -2.98 12.96 -38.11
C ILE A 285 -3.02 13.37 -36.64
N GLU A 286 -3.71 12.61 -35.79
CA GLU A 286 -3.74 12.87 -34.35
C GLU A 286 -2.32 12.87 -33.75
N LEU A 287 -1.58 11.77 -33.91
CA LEU A 287 -0.26 11.60 -33.32
C LEU A 287 0.79 12.53 -33.96
N TYR A 288 0.72 12.80 -35.27
CA TYR A 288 1.62 13.76 -35.93
C TYR A 288 1.51 15.16 -35.29
N THR A 289 0.29 15.61 -34.97
CA THR A 289 0.09 16.93 -34.34
C THR A 289 0.47 16.99 -32.86
N LEU A 290 0.48 15.85 -32.16
CA LEU A 290 0.71 15.77 -30.71
C LEU A 290 2.19 15.52 -30.33
N ARG A 291 2.90 14.66 -31.09
CA ARG A 291 4.26 14.10 -30.81
C ARG A 291 5.33 14.99 -30.17
N ASN A 292 5.25 16.30 -30.40
CA ASN A 292 6.27 17.29 -30.06
C ASN A 292 5.91 18.13 -28.83
N GLY A 293 4.71 17.94 -28.26
CA GLY A 293 4.16 18.85 -27.23
C GLY A 293 4.01 20.29 -27.73
N ASN A 294 3.97 20.51 -29.05
CA ASN A 294 3.99 21.84 -29.67
C ASN A 294 2.72 22.12 -30.49
N VAL A 295 1.93 23.07 -30.02
CA VAL A 295 0.67 23.53 -30.61
C VAL A 295 0.83 24.08 -32.04
N ASP A 296 2.02 24.55 -32.42
CA ASP A 296 2.29 25.02 -33.79
C ASP A 296 2.32 23.88 -34.84
N GLU A 297 2.37 22.60 -34.44
CA GLU A 297 2.19 21.48 -35.38
C GLU A 297 0.76 21.41 -35.90
N PHE A 298 -0.26 21.72 -35.08
CA PHE A 298 -1.65 21.85 -35.55
C PHE A 298 -1.77 22.92 -36.63
N LYS A 299 -1.14 24.09 -36.43
CA LYS A 299 -1.09 25.17 -37.43
C LYS A 299 -0.40 24.70 -38.71
N THR A 300 0.75 24.04 -38.57
CA THR A 300 1.54 23.52 -39.70
C THR A 300 0.77 22.50 -40.54
N VAL A 301 0.09 21.54 -39.90
CA VAL A 301 -0.79 20.57 -40.59
C VAL A 301 -1.99 21.27 -41.23
N CYS A 302 -2.56 22.27 -40.55
CA CYS A 302 -3.68 23.03 -41.09
C CYS A 302 -3.30 23.92 -42.29
N ASP A 303 -2.12 24.54 -42.31
CA ASP A 303 -1.60 25.28 -43.47
C ASP A 303 -1.35 24.33 -44.66
N ASP A 304 -0.74 23.16 -44.41
CA ASP A 304 -0.55 22.11 -45.43
C ASP A 304 -1.90 21.66 -46.06
N ILE A 305 -2.96 21.51 -45.25
CA ILE A 305 -4.28 21.03 -45.69
C ILE A 305 -5.16 22.17 -46.27
N THR A 306 -5.00 23.42 -45.83
CA THR A 306 -5.81 24.56 -46.29
C THR A 306 -5.26 25.25 -47.54
N GLY A 307 -4.01 24.99 -47.94
CA GLY A 307 -3.34 25.60 -49.09
C GLY A 307 -4.17 25.69 -50.40
N GLU A 308 -3.97 26.80 -51.13
CA GLU A 308 -4.85 27.27 -52.22
C GLU A 308 -4.86 26.43 -53.52
N ASN A 309 -4.20 25.26 -53.58
CA ASN A 309 -3.96 24.51 -54.83
C ASN A 309 -4.69 23.16 -54.95
N PHE A 310 -5.49 22.76 -53.96
CA PHE A 310 -6.17 21.45 -53.97
C PHE A 310 -7.59 21.52 -54.54
N ALA A 311 -7.95 20.54 -55.38
CA ALA A 311 -9.25 20.48 -56.05
C ALA A 311 -10.39 19.94 -55.15
N THR A 312 -10.06 19.10 -54.17
CA THR A 312 -10.97 18.59 -53.13
C THR A 312 -10.24 18.47 -51.80
N SER A 313 -10.98 18.40 -50.68
CA SER A 313 -10.38 18.17 -49.35
C SER A 313 -9.65 16.83 -49.24
N LEU A 314 -10.12 15.80 -49.97
CA LEU A 314 -9.44 14.51 -50.07
C LEU A 314 -8.10 14.61 -50.82
N ASP A 315 -8.00 15.46 -51.85
CA ASP A 315 -6.71 15.72 -52.51
C ASP A 315 -5.73 16.43 -51.57
N ALA A 316 -6.21 17.36 -50.74
CA ALA A 316 -5.38 18.04 -49.75
C ALA A 316 -4.86 17.07 -48.66
N PHE A 317 -5.76 16.31 -48.03
CA PHE A 317 -5.39 15.33 -47.00
C PHE A 317 -4.46 14.24 -47.57
N ALA A 318 -4.77 13.69 -48.75
CA ALA A 318 -3.90 12.69 -49.38
C ALA A 318 -2.53 13.25 -49.78
N SER A 319 -2.46 14.51 -50.22
CA SER A 319 -1.18 15.17 -50.51
C SER A 319 -0.35 15.37 -49.24
N TRP A 320 -0.97 15.81 -48.14
CA TRP A 320 -0.30 15.92 -46.84
C TRP A 320 0.19 14.55 -46.37
N PHE A 321 -0.71 13.55 -46.31
CA PHE A 321 -0.44 12.18 -45.85
C PHE A 321 0.72 11.56 -46.63
N ASN A 322 0.67 11.57 -47.97
CA ASN A 322 1.74 11.04 -48.81
C ASN A 322 3.08 11.78 -48.61
N THR A 323 3.05 13.08 -48.31
CA THR A 323 4.28 13.89 -48.10
C THR A 323 4.96 13.58 -46.77
N LYS A 324 4.21 13.09 -45.76
CA LYS A 324 4.79 12.63 -44.49
C LYS A 324 5.17 11.14 -44.53
N PHE A 325 4.29 10.31 -45.07
CA PHE A 325 4.26 8.85 -44.82
C PHE A 325 4.73 7.95 -45.97
N VAL A 326 5.05 8.47 -47.16
CA VAL A 326 5.63 7.62 -48.23
C VAL A 326 7.07 7.24 -47.91
N GLU A 327 7.32 5.94 -47.83
CA GLU A 327 8.60 5.33 -47.49
C GLU A 327 9.52 5.11 -48.71
N ASP A 328 10.72 4.54 -48.49
CA ASP A 328 11.72 4.32 -49.55
C ASP A 328 11.26 3.32 -50.63
N ASP A 329 10.32 2.44 -50.29
CA ASP A 329 9.63 1.53 -51.23
C ASP A 329 8.66 2.27 -52.19
N GLY A 330 8.39 3.55 -51.94
CA GLY A 330 7.64 4.44 -52.84
C GLY A 330 6.12 4.32 -52.75
N CYS A 331 5.60 3.55 -51.80
CA CYS A 331 4.18 3.40 -51.47
C CYS A 331 3.98 3.22 -49.95
N ILE A 332 2.73 3.25 -49.48
CA ILE A 332 2.37 3.11 -48.06
C ILE A 332 1.73 1.74 -47.83
N ILE A 333 2.25 0.95 -46.88
CA ILE A 333 1.68 -0.34 -46.52
C ILE A 333 0.61 -0.13 -45.45
N VAL A 334 -0.61 -0.61 -45.71
CA VAL A 334 -1.69 -0.72 -44.71
C VAL A 334 -2.30 -2.11 -44.86
N SER A 335 -2.09 -2.96 -43.85
CA SER A 335 -2.56 -4.35 -43.84
C SER A 335 -2.71 -4.80 -42.39
N PHE A 336 -3.90 -5.27 -42.02
CA PHE A 336 -4.19 -5.62 -40.64
C PHE A 336 -3.38 -6.84 -40.19
N ASP A 337 -3.39 -7.92 -40.98
CA ASP A 337 -2.68 -9.16 -40.61
C ASP A 337 -1.16 -8.98 -40.49
N GLN A 338 -0.53 -8.07 -41.25
CA GLN A 338 0.90 -7.74 -41.07
C GLN A 338 1.19 -7.01 -39.75
N PHE A 339 0.26 -6.17 -39.28
CA PHE A 339 0.37 -5.48 -38.00
C PHE A 339 0.07 -6.42 -36.82
N ILE A 340 -0.82 -7.40 -37.00
CA ILE A 340 -1.03 -8.49 -36.06
C ILE A 340 0.20 -9.42 -36.01
N GLU A 341 0.85 -9.71 -37.15
CA GLU A 341 2.09 -10.49 -37.20
C GLU A 341 3.24 -9.78 -36.48
N SER A 342 3.42 -8.47 -36.66
CA SER A 342 4.43 -7.71 -35.91
C SER A 342 4.11 -7.64 -34.42
N LEU A 343 2.88 -7.30 -34.02
CA LEU A 343 2.47 -7.29 -32.61
C LEU A 343 2.53 -8.68 -31.96
N GLY A 344 2.50 -9.75 -32.74
CA GLY A 344 2.65 -11.14 -32.29
C GLY A 344 4.08 -11.56 -31.92
N GLU A 345 5.11 -10.77 -32.26
CA GLU A 345 6.50 -11.05 -31.90
C GLU A 345 6.71 -10.96 -30.37
N THR A 346 7.48 -11.89 -29.81
CA THR A 346 7.70 -12.05 -28.36
C THR A 346 9.14 -11.82 -27.93
N SER A 347 10.08 -11.64 -28.85
CA SER A 347 11.47 -11.28 -28.53
C SER A 347 11.57 -9.86 -27.97
N VAL A 348 12.12 -9.70 -26.76
CA VAL A 348 12.45 -8.39 -26.17
C VAL A 348 13.36 -7.52 -27.07
N SER A 349 14.06 -8.13 -28.03
CA SER A 349 14.96 -7.45 -28.96
C SER A 349 14.31 -7.02 -30.29
N ALA A 350 13.03 -7.33 -30.50
CA ALA A 350 12.30 -6.92 -31.70
C ALA A 350 11.96 -5.43 -31.69
N GLU A 351 11.84 -4.82 -32.87
CA GLU A 351 11.68 -3.37 -33.00
C GLU A 351 10.42 -2.83 -32.31
N ILE A 352 9.32 -3.61 -32.37
CA ILE A 352 8.01 -3.31 -31.77
C ILE A 352 7.92 -3.67 -30.26
N SER A 353 8.88 -4.45 -29.77
CA SER A 353 9.05 -4.77 -28.34
C SER A 353 9.89 -3.68 -27.67
N LEU A 354 10.99 -3.28 -28.30
CA LEU A 354 11.78 -2.11 -27.93
C LEU A 354 10.98 -0.79 -28.08
N ALA A 355 9.87 -0.81 -28.82
CA ALA A 355 8.91 0.28 -28.91
C ALA A 355 8.01 0.44 -27.68
N GLY A 356 7.80 -0.64 -26.90
CA GLY A 356 6.72 -0.71 -25.91
C GLY A 356 5.33 -0.96 -26.51
N GLU A 357 5.15 -1.05 -27.83
CA GLU A 357 3.84 -1.13 -28.49
C GLU A 357 3.07 -2.41 -28.10
N ARG A 358 3.74 -3.57 -28.05
CA ARG A 358 3.13 -4.83 -27.59
C ARG A 358 2.79 -4.79 -26.10
N GLN A 359 3.66 -4.19 -25.28
CA GLN A 359 3.50 -4.06 -23.83
C GLN A 359 2.34 -3.13 -23.47
N PHE A 360 2.27 -1.96 -24.11
CA PHE A 360 1.19 -1.01 -23.92
C PHE A 360 -0.14 -1.61 -24.38
N LEU A 361 -0.20 -2.23 -25.57
CA LEU A 361 -1.41 -2.91 -26.04
C LEU A 361 -1.85 -4.02 -25.07
N TYR A 362 -0.92 -4.78 -24.47
CA TYR A 362 -1.26 -5.76 -23.44
C TYR A 362 -1.96 -5.10 -22.24
N GLN A 363 -1.44 -4.00 -21.72
CA GLN A 363 -2.06 -3.27 -20.61
C GLN A 363 -3.38 -2.59 -21.01
N GLN A 364 -3.53 -2.11 -22.25
CA GLN A 364 -4.82 -1.67 -22.79
C GLN A 364 -5.86 -2.80 -22.77
N CYS A 365 -5.48 -4.00 -23.25
CA CYS A 365 -6.36 -5.18 -23.28
C CYS A 365 -6.67 -5.78 -21.89
N THR A 366 -5.85 -5.51 -20.85
CA THR A 366 -5.91 -6.23 -19.56
C THR A 366 -6.06 -5.37 -18.31
N GLU A 367 -5.91 -4.04 -18.39
CA GLU A 367 -6.04 -3.10 -17.28
C GLU A 367 -6.74 -1.78 -17.65
N TYR A 368 -6.36 -1.12 -18.75
CA TYR A 368 -6.65 0.32 -18.93
C TYR A 368 -7.72 0.68 -19.97
N GLY A 369 -7.82 -0.09 -21.06
CA GLY A 369 -8.52 0.35 -22.26
C GLY A 369 -7.75 1.47 -22.98
N TRP A 370 -8.25 2.71 -22.93
CA TRP A 370 -7.84 3.87 -23.72
C TRP A 370 -7.85 3.63 -25.23
N PHE A 371 -8.81 2.83 -25.69
CA PHE A 371 -9.02 2.57 -27.11
C PHE A 371 -9.74 3.77 -27.76
N ILE A 372 -9.08 4.42 -28.72
CA ILE A 372 -9.54 5.67 -29.34
C ILE A 372 -10.55 5.32 -30.44
N THR A 373 -11.80 5.75 -30.28
CA THR A 373 -12.91 5.41 -31.17
C THR A 373 -13.53 6.64 -31.83
N THR A 374 -14.22 6.41 -32.95
CA THR A 374 -15.00 7.41 -33.67
C THR A 374 -16.49 7.35 -33.35
N ASP A 375 -16.88 6.78 -32.21
CA ASP A 375 -18.29 6.59 -31.82
C ASP A 375 -18.98 7.89 -31.31
N SER A 376 -18.25 9.02 -31.28
CA SER A 376 -18.77 10.36 -31.00
C SER A 376 -18.95 11.21 -32.26
N ASP A 377 -20.09 11.92 -32.39
CA ASP A 377 -20.36 12.89 -33.46
C ASP A 377 -19.45 14.14 -33.44
N LEU A 378 -18.64 14.33 -32.39
CA LEU A 378 -17.87 15.56 -32.14
C LEU A 378 -16.43 15.55 -32.72
N GLN A 379 -16.13 14.61 -33.61
CA GLN A 379 -14.81 14.45 -34.24
C GLN A 379 -14.92 14.31 -35.78
N PRO A 380 -13.84 14.55 -36.56
CA PRO A 380 -13.94 14.69 -38.01
C PRO A 380 -13.73 13.39 -38.82
N PHE A 381 -13.42 12.27 -38.17
CA PHE A 381 -12.90 11.06 -38.81
C PHE A 381 -13.99 10.08 -39.29
N GLY A 382 -15.25 10.26 -38.89
CA GLY A 382 -16.39 9.45 -39.35
C GLY A 382 -16.90 8.46 -38.30
N GLU A 383 -17.25 7.25 -38.74
CA GLU A 383 -17.91 6.21 -37.91
C GLU A 383 -17.24 4.81 -38.04
N ARG A 384 -15.98 4.72 -38.47
CA ARG A 384 -15.32 3.44 -38.86
C ARG A 384 -14.34 2.85 -37.86
N VAL A 385 -13.93 3.57 -36.82
CA VAL A 385 -13.00 3.08 -35.80
C VAL A 385 -13.80 2.79 -34.54
N GLN A 386 -14.23 1.55 -34.39
CA GLN A 386 -15.09 1.10 -33.29
C GLN A 386 -14.39 0.01 -32.47
N MET A 387 -14.90 -0.27 -31.27
CA MET A 387 -14.32 -1.24 -30.32
C MET A 387 -14.13 -2.67 -30.87
N GLU A 388 -14.84 -3.07 -31.93
CA GLU A 388 -14.65 -4.40 -32.57
C GLU A 388 -13.25 -4.56 -33.19
N LEU A 389 -12.63 -3.47 -33.70
CA LEU A 389 -11.25 -3.47 -34.19
C LEU A 389 -10.25 -3.81 -33.08
N TYR A 390 -10.35 -3.10 -31.95
CA TYR A 390 -9.45 -3.27 -30.82
C TYR A 390 -9.64 -4.62 -30.11
N TYR A 391 -10.87 -5.11 -30.04
CA TYR A 391 -11.14 -6.48 -29.62
C TYR A 391 -10.46 -7.52 -30.53
N GLU A 392 -10.59 -7.40 -31.86
CA GLU A 392 -9.91 -8.31 -32.79
C GLU A 392 -8.38 -8.21 -32.69
N MET A 393 -7.81 -7.03 -32.48
CA MET A 393 -6.39 -6.86 -32.19
C MET A 393 -5.97 -7.63 -30.92
N CYS A 394 -6.61 -7.35 -29.79
CA CYS A 394 -6.32 -8.03 -28.52
C CYS A 394 -6.45 -9.56 -28.63
N ARG A 395 -7.54 -10.03 -29.27
CA ARG A 395 -7.85 -11.45 -29.43
C ARG A 395 -6.86 -12.18 -30.34
N ARG A 396 -6.44 -11.58 -31.46
CA ARG A 396 -5.45 -12.19 -32.37
C ARG A 396 -4.02 -12.15 -31.82
N VAL A 397 -3.64 -11.09 -31.09
CA VAL A 397 -2.26 -10.88 -30.58
C VAL A 397 -1.99 -11.65 -29.27
N PHE A 398 -2.99 -11.80 -28.40
CA PHE A 398 -2.84 -12.47 -27.09
C PHE A 398 -3.66 -13.76 -26.95
N GLY A 399 -4.67 -13.98 -27.79
CA GLY A 399 -5.45 -15.22 -27.87
C GLY A 399 -6.90 -15.11 -27.37
N GLU A 400 -7.67 -16.16 -27.65
CA GLU A 400 -9.14 -16.27 -27.46
C GLU A 400 -9.65 -16.11 -26.01
N TRP A 401 -8.76 -15.95 -25.03
CA TRP A 401 -9.13 -15.67 -23.64
C TRP A 401 -9.46 -14.18 -23.44
N VAL A 402 -8.94 -13.29 -24.28
CA VAL A 402 -9.33 -11.87 -24.26
C VAL A 402 -10.70 -11.74 -24.91
N THR A 403 -11.64 -11.15 -24.17
CA THR A 403 -13.03 -10.96 -24.57
C THR A 403 -13.48 -9.54 -24.22
N PRO A 404 -14.52 -8.97 -24.86
CA PRO A 404 -14.98 -7.62 -24.56
C PRO A 404 -15.38 -7.45 -23.10
N GLU A 405 -16.03 -8.47 -22.52
CA GLU A 405 -16.39 -8.55 -21.10
C GLU A 405 -15.16 -8.52 -20.18
N LEU A 406 -14.06 -9.21 -20.55
CA LEU A 406 -12.82 -9.18 -19.78
C LEU A 406 -12.16 -7.80 -19.83
N MET A 407 -12.04 -7.22 -21.03
CA MET A 407 -11.45 -5.91 -21.25
C MET A 407 -12.21 -4.83 -20.46
N PHE A 408 -13.55 -4.83 -20.56
CA PHE A 408 -14.42 -3.92 -19.82
C PHE A 408 -14.28 -4.08 -18.29
N ARG A 409 -14.40 -5.30 -17.76
CA ARG A 409 -14.23 -5.55 -16.31
C ARG A 409 -12.83 -5.25 -15.81
N SER A 410 -11.81 -5.41 -16.64
CA SER A 410 -10.44 -5.00 -16.31
C SER A 410 -10.34 -3.49 -16.14
N THR A 411 -10.94 -2.71 -17.05
CA THR A 411 -11.05 -1.25 -16.94
C THR A 411 -11.80 -0.84 -15.66
N GLU A 412 -12.96 -1.45 -15.37
CA GLU A 412 -13.71 -1.20 -14.13
C GLU A 412 -12.86 -1.49 -12.89
N ARG A 413 -12.23 -2.68 -12.83
CA ARG A 413 -11.36 -3.09 -11.72
C ARG A 413 -10.21 -2.11 -11.46
N THR A 414 -9.63 -1.53 -12.51
CA THR A 414 -8.56 -0.52 -12.37
C THR A 414 -9.10 0.78 -11.78
N ASN A 415 -10.27 1.24 -12.25
CA ASN A 415 -10.94 2.41 -11.67
C ASN A 415 -11.38 2.18 -10.21
N ASP A 416 -11.92 1.00 -9.87
CA ASP A 416 -12.29 0.64 -8.50
C ASP A 416 -11.07 0.61 -7.56
N ARG A 417 -9.92 0.14 -8.07
CA ARG A 417 -8.68 0.00 -7.29
C ARG A 417 -8.00 1.34 -7.02
N PHE A 418 -8.02 2.25 -8.00
CA PHE A 418 -7.28 3.51 -7.96
C PHE A 418 -8.17 4.78 -7.95
N GLY A 419 -9.49 4.62 -7.84
CA GLY A 419 -10.47 5.71 -7.69
C GLY A 419 -10.85 6.47 -8.99
N GLY A 420 -10.28 6.11 -10.14
CA GLY A 420 -10.63 6.66 -11.46
C GLY A 420 -10.56 8.19 -11.52
N SER A 421 -11.70 8.85 -11.76
CA SER A 421 -11.81 10.32 -11.78
C SER A 421 -11.96 10.98 -10.40
N THR A 422 -12.00 10.22 -9.30
CA THR A 422 -12.05 10.74 -7.93
C THR A 422 -11.10 9.96 -6.99
N PRO A 423 -9.78 9.94 -7.26
CA PRO A 423 -8.81 9.28 -6.41
C PRO A 423 -8.73 9.97 -5.04
N ASN A 424 -8.84 9.20 -3.95
CA ASN A 424 -8.69 9.74 -2.60
C ASN A 424 -7.20 9.92 -2.25
N VAL A 425 -6.63 11.05 -2.66
CA VAL A 425 -5.22 11.41 -2.47
C VAL A 425 -5.02 12.75 -1.77
N MET A 426 -3.82 12.93 -1.21
CA MET A 426 -3.35 14.12 -0.51
C MET A 426 -1.91 14.39 -0.97
N GLN A 427 -1.45 15.65 -0.95
CA GLN A 427 -0.14 16.06 -1.47
C GLN A 427 0.10 15.55 -2.90
N VAL A 428 -0.83 15.83 -3.82
CA VAL A 428 -0.70 15.55 -5.25
C VAL A 428 -1.08 16.79 -6.05
N HIS A 429 -0.24 17.18 -7.01
CA HIS A 429 -0.57 18.26 -7.95
C HIS A 429 -0.78 17.67 -9.35
N PHE A 430 -1.96 17.91 -9.91
CA PHE A 430 -2.32 17.53 -11.27
C PHE A 430 -2.13 18.73 -12.20
N THR A 431 -1.49 18.54 -13.34
CA THR A 431 -1.24 19.61 -14.31
C THR A 431 -1.55 19.11 -15.71
N ASN A 432 -2.36 19.84 -16.48
CA ASN A 432 -2.86 19.38 -17.77
C ASN A 432 -2.73 20.47 -18.83
N GLY A 433 -2.33 20.12 -20.05
CA GLY A 433 -2.45 21.04 -21.17
C GLY A 433 -3.93 21.30 -21.51
N ALA A 434 -4.34 22.56 -21.68
CA ALA A 434 -5.71 22.85 -22.12
C ALA A 434 -6.02 22.33 -23.53
N PHE A 435 -4.99 22.12 -24.35
CA PHE A 435 -5.08 21.54 -25.70
C PHE A 435 -4.69 20.06 -25.75
N ASP A 436 -4.40 19.44 -24.61
CA ASP A 436 -4.17 18.01 -24.53
C ASP A 436 -5.51 17.23 -24.56
N PRO A 437 -5.71 16.26 -25.47
CA PRO A 437 -6.86 15.37 -25.43
C PRO A 437 -6.81 14.33 -24.29
N TRP A 438 -5.63 13.99 -23.73
CA TRP A 438 -5.55 13.06 -22.59
C TRP A 438 -6.09 13.65 -21.28
N ARG A 439 -6.31 14.96 -21.20
CA ARG A 439 -6.98 15.62 -20.07
C ARG A 439 -8.35 14.99 -19.71
N TYR A 440 -9.05 14.38 -20.68
CA TYR A 440 -10.31 13.66 -20.45
C TYR A 440 -10.13 12.32 -19.69
N ALA A 441 -8.91 11.80 -19.57
CA ALA A 441 -8.55 10.67 -18.71
C ALA A 441 -7.88 11.10 -17.39
N SER A 442 -7.69 12.41 -17.17
CA SER A 442 -6.96 13.00 -16.03
C SER A 442 -7.88 13.71 -15.03
N ILE A 443 -7.29 14.33 -14.01
CA ILE A 443 -7.94 15.19 -13.02
C ILE A 443 -7.73 16.66 -13.42
N VAL A 444 -8.83 17.35 -13.73
CA VAL A 444 -8.85 18.73 -14.27
C VAL A 444 -9.48 19.76 -13.32
N SER A 445 -9.74 19.38 -12.07
CA SER A 445 -10.28 20.25 -11.01
C SER A 445 -9.85 19.74 -9.63
N ASP A 446 -9.59 20.66 -8.69
CA ASP A 446 -9.20 20.33 -7.30
C ASP A 446 -10.10 19.25 -6.67
N LEU A 447 -9.50 18.18 -6.16
CA LEU A 447 -10.20 17.13 -5.42
C LEU A 447 -10.34 17.47 -3.94
N ASN A 448 -9.33 18.14 -3.38
CA ASN A 448 -9.33 18.72 -2.04
C ASN A 448 -8.18 19.75 -1.92
N VAL A 449 -8.06 20.43 -0.78
CA VAL A 449 -7.08 21.51 -0.55
C VAL A 449 -5.60 21.07 -0.55
N TYR A 450 -5.33 19.76 -0.63
CA TYR A 450 -4.01 19.15 -0.79
C TYR A 450 -3.89 18.32 -2.09
N ALA A 451 -4.90 18.38 -2.96
CA ALA A 451 -4.99 17.64 -4.22
C ALA A 451 -5.49 18.57 -5.32
N LEU A 452 -4.62 19.52 -5.70
CA LEU A 452 -4.93 20.64 -6.59
C LEU A 452 -4.75 20.26 -8.06
N ALA A 453 -5.52 20.89 -8.95
CA ALA A 453 -5.44 20.63 -10.37
C ALA A 453 -5.40 21.92 -11.22
N ASP A 454 -4.40 22.01 -12.08
CA ASP A 454 -4.21 23.08 -13.06
C ASP A 454 -4.52 22.60 -14.49
N VAL A 455 -5.18 23.46 -15.26
CA VAL A 455 -5.40 23.30 -16.71
C VAL A 455 -4.80 24.52 -17.40
N ILE A 456 -3.67 24.32 -18.07
CA ILE A 456 -2.78 25.40 -18.50
C ILE A 456 -3.18 25.89 -19.91
N PRO A 457 -3.67 27.14 -20.08
CA PRO A 457 -4.26 27.58 -21.34
C PRO A 457 -3.26 27.66 -22.49
N GLY A 458 -3.57 27.01 -23.61
CA GLY A 458 -2.73 27.01 -24.81
C GLY A 458 -1.54 26.05 -24.79
N GLU A 459 -1.43 25.21 -23.76
CA GLU A 459 -0.35 24.21 -23.63
C GLU A 459 -0.84 22.78 -23.97
N LEU A 460 0.11 21.90 -24.29
CA LEU A 460 -0.08 20.45 -24.50
C LEU A 460 0.51 19.64 -23.32
N ALA A 461 0.38 18.31 -23.38
CA ALA A 461 0.94 17.40 -22.37
C ALA A 461 2.44 17.66 -22.13
N GLY A 462 2.82 17.74 -20.85
CA GLY A 462 4.21 17.89 -20.41
C GLY A 462 4.89 19.24 -20.65
N ALA A 463 4.16 20.31 -21.02
CA ALA A 463 4.74 21.66 -21.12
C ALA A 463 5.34 22.17 -19.79
N ASP A 464 4.82 21.67 -18.67
CA ASP A 464 5.28 21.91 -17.30
C ASP A 464 6.55 21.14 -16.91
N LEU A 465 6.94 20.09 -17.65
CA LEU A 465 8.12 19.27 -17.36
C LEU A 465 9.46 20.00 -17.56
N ARG A 466 9.48 21.04 -18.38
CA ARG A 466 10.69 21.83 -18.69
C ARG A 466 10.93 22.90 -17.62
N ALA A 467 12.20 23.22 -17.36
CA ALA A 467 12.63 24.31 -16.49
C ALA A 467 11.98 25.66 -16.88
N ILE A 468 11.91 26.59 -15.92
CA ILE A 468 11.20 27.87 -16.08
C ILE A 468 11.92 28.77 -17.10
N SER A 469 11.18 29.25 -18.10
CA SER A 469 11.70 30.10 -19.17
C SER A 469 10.94 31.42 -19.26
N GLU A 470 11.47 32.47 -18.63
CA GLU A 470 10.90 33.84 -18.66
C GLU A 470 10.86 34.49 -20.08
N GLU A 471 11.37 33.82 -21.12
CA GLU A 471 11.28 34.24 -22.53
C GLU A 471 10.24 33.42 -23.34
N ASN A 472 10.00 32.14 -22.99
CA ASN A 472 9.19 31.22 -23.80
C ASN A 472 7.91 30.72 -23.10
N ASP A 473 7.91 30.61 -21.78
CA ASP A 473 6.75 30.10 -21.03
C ASP A 473 5.66 31.18 -20.94
N SER A 474 4.38 30.76 -21.02
CA SER A 474 3.26 31.63 -20.69
C SER A 474 3.29 32.04 -19.21
N GLN A 475 2.78 33.23 -18.85
CA GLN A 475 2.77 33.68 -17.45
C GLN A 475 1.96 32.71 -16.55
N GLN A 476 0.95 32.06 -17.12
CA GLN A 476 0.19 30.97 -16.52
C GLN A 476 1.09 29.74 -16.26
N LEU A 477 1.82 29.27 -17.26
CA LEU A 477 2.74 28.14 -17.14
C LEU A 477 3.85 28.41 -16.10
N ILE A 478 4.43 29.61 -16.10
CA ILE A 478 5.44 30.02 -15.10
C ILE A 478 4.87 29.93 -13.67
N GLU A 479 3.65 30.41 -13.48
CA GLU A 479 2.98 30.42 -12.17
C GLU A 479 2.63 28.99 -11.69
N VAL A 480 2.22 28.09 -12.60
CA VAL A 480 2.05 26.65 -12.31
C VAL A 480 3.39 26.02 -11.93
N LYS A 481 4.43 26.20 -12.75
CA LYS A 481 5.79 25.69 -12.48
C LYS A 481 6.35 26.19 -11.15
N ARG A 482 6.03 27.42 -10.72
CA ARG A 482 6.40 27.94 -9.40
C ARG A 482 5.68 27.22 -8.25
N ARG A 483 4.36 26.96 -8.34
CA ARG A 483 3.63 26.19 -7.33
C ARG A 483 4.15 24.75 -7.17
N LEU A 484 4.48 24.08 -8.28
CA LEU A 484 5.05 22.72 -8.24
C LEU A 484 6.33 22.64 -7.38
N LYS A 485 7.13 23.71 -7.35
CA LYS A 485 8.36 23.79 -6.54
C LYS A 485 8.10 23.91 -5.03
N GLU A 486 6.88 24.29 -4.62
CA GLU A 486 6.50 24.43 -3.20
C GLU A 486 6.06 23.09 -2.56
N LEU A 487 5.76 22.06 -3.37
CA LEU A 487 5.24 20.75 -2.92
C LEU A 487 6.15 19.99 -1.93
N VAL A 488 7.43 20.36 -1.84
CA VAL A 488 8.46 19.65 -1.03
C VAL A 488 9.04 20.54 0.09
N LEU A 489 8.54 21.77 0.26
CA LEU A 489 8.96 22.71 1.30
C LEU A 489 7.91 22.74 2.42
N PRO A 490 8.06 21.93 3.51
CA PRO A 490 8.69 22.50 4.71
C PRO A 490 9.28 21.48 5.74
N LEU A 491 10.28 20.65 5.43
CA LEU A 491 10.75 19.60 6.38
C LEU A 491 12.26 19.57 6.77
N ALA A 492 13.10 20.50 6.30
CA ALA A 492 14.55 20.43 6.50
C ALA A 492 15.09 21.15 7.76
N LEU A 493 15.04 20.53 8.97
CA LEU A 493 15.85 20.98 10.13
C LEU A 493 16.00 19.95 11.29
N VAL A 494 17.09 19.17 11.31
CA VAL A 494 17.89 18.66 12.47
C VAL A 494 18.94 17.64 11.95
N LEU A 495 20.09 17.48 12.65
CA LEU A 495 21.29 16.78 12.15
C LEU A 495 21.48 15.33 12.65
N PHE A 496 22.23 14.53 11.88
CA PHE A 496 22.80 13.22 12.21
C PHE A 496 24.33 13.29 12.44
N VAL A 497 24.88 12.48 13.36
CA VAL A 497 26.23 11.81 13.38
C VAL A 497 26.14 10.71 14.46
N ALA A 498 25.93 9.41 14.21
CA ALA A 498 26.73 8.38 13.50
C ALA A 498 27.82 7.67 14.36
N PHE A 499 27.75 6.34 14.47
CA PHE A 499 28.75 5.41 15.03
C PHE A 499 28.67 4.02 14.33
N GLY A 500 29.71 3.18 14.47
CA GLY A 500 29.85 1.89 13.77
C GLY A 500 30.21 0.70 14.68
N VAL A 501 30.21 -0.53 14.11
CA VAL A 501 30.07 -1.82 14.83
C VAL A 501 31.15 -2.84 14.41
N ASP A 502 31.62 -3.69 15.35
CA ASP A 502 32.15 -5.05 15.06
C ASP A 502 32.36 -5.89 16.37
N SER A 503 32.61 -7.21 16.29
CA SER A 503 31.59 -8.26 16.48
C SER A 503 32.14 -9.62 17.01
N SER A 504 31.23 -10.54 17.41
CA SER A 504 31.40 -12.02 17.44
C SER A 504 32.10 -12.69 18.69
N PRO A 505 32.05 -14.05 18.89
CA PRO A 505 31.09 -14.66 19.85
C PRO A 505 31.59 -15.92 20.66
N SER A 506 30.65 -16.70 21.22
CA SER A 506 30.72 -18.15 21.62
C SER A 506 31.24 -18.52 23.04
N GLN A 507 30.82 -19.60 23.74
CA GLN A 507 29.71 -20.58 23.58
C GLN A 507 29.48 -21.41 24.88
N GLY A 508 28.22 -21.74 25.24
CA GLY A 508 27.85 -23.15 25.55
C GLY A 508 27.27 -23.61 26.92
N VAL A 509 26.06 -24.20 26.84
CA VAL A 509 25.65 -25.53 27.39
C VAL A 509 25.07 -25.68 28.84
N LEU A 510 23.73 -25.76 28.87
CA LEU A 510 22.82 -26.63 29.67
C LEU A 510 22.42 -26.35 31.15
N ALA A 511 21.10 -26.13 31.28
CA ALA A 511 20.17 -26.77 32.22
C ALA A 511 20.22 -26.40 33.73
N GLY A 512 19.62 -25.25 34.07
CA GLY A 512 19.19 -24.88 35.42
C GLY A 512 17.68 -25.03 35.65
N SER A 513 16.80 -24.46 34.82
CA SER A 513 16.98 -23.25 34.00
C SER A 513 16.34 -22.04 34.70
N LYS A 514 16.65 -20.83 34.24
CA LYS A 514 16.14 -19.59 34.89
C LYS A 514 14.70 -19.28 34.48
N SER A 515 14.32 -19.64 33.25
CA SER A 515 13.02 -19.50 32.56
C SER A 515 11.79 -19.72 33.45
N ALA A 516 11.78 -20.76 34.30
CA ALA A 516 10.65 -21.07 35.18
C ALA A 516 10.28 -19.92 36.15
N ARG A 517 11.23 -19.04 36.50
CA ARG A 517 10.93 -17.83 37.31
C ARG A 517 10.29 -16.73 36.47
N ILE A 518 10.73 -16.57 35.21
CA ILE A 518 10.20 -15.56 34.29
C ILE A 518 8.77 -15.89 33.85
N LEU A 519 8.37 -17.16 33.70
CA LEU A 519 6.96 -17.52 33.48
C LEU A 519 6.03 -16.95 34.56
N GLY A 520 6.45 -16.99 35.83
CA GLY A 520 5.67 -16.47 36.96
C GLY A 520 5.52 -14.95 37.02
N ALA A 521 6.28 -14.22 36.19
CA ALA A 521 6.12 -12.80 35.90
C ALA A 521 5.32 -12.59 34.60
N LEU A 522 5.78 -13.15 33.48
CA LEU A 522 5.14 -13.04 32.15
C LEU A 522 3.69 -13.50 32.12
N GLN A 523 3.28 -14.47 32.95
CA GLN A 523 1.90 -14.91 33.06
C GLN A 523 0.93 -13.81 33.54
N ARG A 524 1.43 -12.78 34.21
CA ARG A 524 0.64 -11.61 34.65
C ARG A 524 0.46 -10.64 33.49
N HIS A 525 1.57 -10.36 32.80
CA HIS A 525 1.72 -9.37 31.73
C HIS A 525 0.96 -9.67 30.41
N LEU A 526 0.17 -10.74 30.37
CA LEU A 526 -0.74 -11.04 29.28
C LEU A 526 -2.13 -10.47 29.57
N VAL A 527 -2.30 -9.25 29.11
CA VAL A 527 -3.55 -8.50 29.11
C VAL A 527 -4.66 -9.31 28.44
N ARG A 528 -5.56 -9.86 29.25
CA ARG A 528 -6.75 -10.64 28.85
C ARG A 528 -7.96 -10.03 29.57
N PRO A 529 -9.19 -10.12 29.01
CA PRO A 529 -10.36 -9.76 29.77
C PRO A 529 -10.48 -10.68 30.99
N ALA A 530 -10.89 -10.14 32.13
CA ALA A 530 -10.84 -10.85 33.40
C ALA A 530 -11.87 -11.99 33.45
N ILE A 531 -11.43 -13.16 33.91
CA ILE A 531 -12.28 -14.33 34.15
C ILE A 531 -12.15 -14.65 35.65
N PRO A 532 -13.27 -14.90 36.38
CA PRO A 532 -13.21 -15.34 37.77
C PRO A 532 -12.30 -16.57 37.94
N GLN A 533 -11.37 -16.53 38.90
CA GLN A 533 -10.37 -17.59 39.08
C GLN A 533 -10.98 -18.95 39.49
N ASP A 534 -12.21 -18.95 39.96
CA ASP A 534 -13.02 -20.14 40.31
C ASP A 534 -14.01 -20.54 39.21
N PHE A 535 -14.00 -19.88 38.04
CA PHE A 535 -14.84 -20.25 36.90
C PHE A 535 -14.55 -21.69 36.46
N VAL A 536 -15.61 -22.48 36.39
CA VAL A 536 -15.62 -23.83 35.81
C VAL A 536 -16.79 -23.89 34.85
N PRO A 537 -16.59 -24.22 33.56
CA PRO A 537 -17.67 -24.43 32.61
C PRO A 537 -18.68 -25.45 33.15
N ARG A 538 -19.95 -25.05 33.23
CA ARG A 538 -21.02 -25.86 33.83
C ARG A 538 -22.34 -25.80 33.08
N ASN A 539 -22.47 -24.91 32.11
CA ASN A 539 -23.68 -24.85 31.28
C ASN A 539 -23.82 -26.16 30.46
N PRO A 540 -24.89 -26.95 30.63
CA PRO A 540 -25.07 -28.21 29.91
C PRO A 540 -25.34 -28.04 28.41
N ASN A 541 -25.68 -26.82 27.98
CA ASN A 541 -25.90 -26.43 26.59
C ASN A 541 -24.57 -26.02 25.90
N THR A 542 -23.51 -25.76 26.68
CA THR A 542 -22.18 -25.49 26.12
C THR A 542 -21.51 -26.79 25.65
N THR A 543 -21.32 -26.93 24.35
CA THR A 543 -20.75 -28.12 23.71
C THR A 543 -19.45 -27.79 22.98
N GLY A 544 -18.44 -28.64 23.14
CA GLY A 544 -17.13 -28.51 22.50
C GLY A 544 -17.00 -29.37 21.25
N ALA A 545 -16.41 -28.81 20.21
CA ALA A 545 -16.22 -29.43 18.91
C ALA A 545 -14.87 -29.03 18.29
N ARG A 546 -14.57 -29.58 17.11
CA ARG A 546 -13.41 -29.20 16.31
C ARG A 546 -13.82 -28.95 14.86
N PHE A 547 -13.21 -27.94 14.25
CA PHE A 547 -13.37 -27.63 12.82
C PHE A 547 -12.06 -27.92 12.09
N ARG A 548 -12.17 -28.49 10.88
CA ARG A 548 -11.02 -28.83 10.02
C ARG A 548 -10.87 -27.81 8.91
N THR A 549 -9.70 -27.19 8.86
CA THR A 549 -9.33 -26.09 7.96
C THR A 549 -7.95 -26.37 7.33
N LYS A 550 -7.51 -25.55 6.37
CA LYS A 550 -6.19 -25.67 5.73
C LYS A 550 -5.10 -25.07 6.61
N ILE A 551 -3.90 -25.65 6.59
CA ILE A 551 -2.72 -24.98 7.18
C ILE A 551 -2.45 -23.67 6.44
N ASP A 552 -2.61 -23.68 5.11
CA ASP A 552 -2.36 -22.53 4.24
C ASP A 552 -3.55 -22.31 3.29
N HIS A 553 -4.18 -21.15 3.36
CA HIS A 553 -5.29 -20.77 2.50
C HIS A 553 -4.86 -20.10 1.19
N PHE A 554 -3.62 -19.59 1.12
CA PHE A 554 -3.13 -18.80 -0.01
C PHE A 554 -2.26 -19.62 -0.96
N ASN A 555 -1.79 -20.80 -0.54
CA ASN A 555 -1.18 -21.79 -1.43
C ASN A 555 -2.20 -22.85 -1.92
N PRO A 556 -2.73 -22.78 -3.15
CA PRO A 556 -3.67 -23.77 -3.68
C PRO A 556 -3.03 -25.13 -4.01
N GLN A 557 -1.70 -25.26 -3.97
CA GLN A 557 -1.01 -26.55 -4.07
C GLN A 557 -0.89 -27.25 -2.71
N ASN A 558 -0.87 -26.49 -1.61
CA ASN A 558 -0.90 -27.05 -0.26
C ASN A 558 -2.27 -27.73 0.00
N ARG A 559 -2.23 -28.93 0.57
CA ARG A 559 -3.41 -29.75 0.89
C ARG A 559 -3.43 -30.22 2.34
N ASP A 560 -2.47 -29.76 3.15
CA ASP A 560 -2.38 -30.12 4.56
C ASP A 560 -3.47 -29.39 5.36
N THR A 561 -4.08 -30.13 6.30
CA THR A 561 -5.20 -29.65 7.11
C THR A 561 -4.90 -29.84 8.58
N PHE A 562 -5.33 -28.89 9.39
CA PHE A 562 -5.33 -29.00 10.85
C PHE A 562 -6.74 -28.84 11.40
N GLU A 563 -6.88 -29.06 12.70
CA GLU A 563 -8.15 -28.89 13.41
C GLU A 563 -7.99 -27.92 14.57
N PHE A 564 -8.83 -26.89 14.62
CA PHE A 564 -8.93 -26.00 15.77
C PHE A 564 -10.17 -26.32 16.63
N SER A 565 -10.04 -26.06 17.92
CA SER A 565 -11.10 -26.23 18.92
C SER A 565 -12.10 -25.08 18.84
N TYR A 566 -13.40 -25.38 18.99
CA TYR A 566 -14.44 -24.36 19.18
C TYR A 566 -15.51 -24.85 20.17
N PHE A 567 -16.23 -23.92 20.79
CA PHE A 567 -17.41 -24.20 21.60
C PHE A 567 -18.64 -23.50 21.02
N SER A 568 -19.81 -24.07 21.28
CA SER A 568 -21.11 -23.45 21.02
C SER A 568 -22.03 -23.57 22.24
N ASN A 569 -22.94 -22.61 22.41
CA ASN A 569 -23.99 -22.65 23.43
C ASN A 569 -25.34 -22.29 22.78
N ASP A 570 -26.29 -23.22 22.82
CA ASP A 570 -27.62 -23.11 22.21
C ASP A 570 -28.74 -22.77 23.20
N GLU A 571 -28.44 -22.45 24.47
CA GLU A 571 -29.43 -22.21 25.55
C GLU A 571 -30.56 -21.24 25.15
N PHE A 572 -30.23 -20.23 24.37
CA PHE A 572 -31.17 -19.18 23.95
C PHE A 572 -31.65 -19.32 22.50
N TYR A 573 -31.11 -20.28 21.73
CA TYR A 573 -31.34 -20.33 20.29
C TYR A 573 -32.80 -20.56 19.94
N ARG A 574 -33.34 -19.69 19.09
CA ARG A 574 -34.69 -19.80 18.51
C ARG A 574 -34.56 -20.12 17.02
N PRO A 575 -35.37 -21.00 16.42
CA PRO A 575 -35.27 -21.32 14.99
C PRO A 575 -35.33 -20.06 14.10
N GLY A 576 -34.29 -19.84 13.30
CA GLY A 576 -34.10 -18.62 12.48
C GLY A 576 -33.46 -17.43 13.23
N GLY A 577 -32.96 -17.66 14.44
CA GLY A 577 -32.18 -16.68 15.21
C GLY A 577 -30.74 -16.51 14.68
N PRO A 578 -30.05 -15.43 15.10
CA PRO A 578 -28.71 -15.11 14.63
C PRO A 578 -27.62 -16.00 15.24
N ILE A 579 -26.43 -15.94 14.63
CA ILE A 579 -25.17 -16.52 15.08
C ILE A 579 -24.34 -15.39 15.72
N PHE A 580 -24.05 -15.51 17.01
CA PHE A 580 -23.16 -14.57 17.73
C PHE A 580 -21.84 -15.25 18.04
N ILE A 581 -20.72 -14.59 17.74
CA ILE A 581 -19.38 -15.20 17.86
C ILE A 581 -18.45 -14.31 18.69
N PHE A 582 -17.93 -14.86 19.79
CA PHE A 582 -16.76 -14.31 20.46
C PHE A 582 -15.50 -14.86 19.78
N VAL A 583 -14.82 -14.01 19.00
CA VAL A 583 -13.68 -14.36 18.15
C VAL A 583 -12.44 -14.69 18.99
N GLY A 584 -11.75 -15.78 18.64
CA GLY A 584 -10.49 -16.18 19.26
C GLY A 584 -9.33 -15.23 18.97
N GLY A 585 -8.58 -14.86 20.01
CA GLY A 585 -7.39 -14.00 19.91
C GLY A 585 -6.08 -14.71 20.27
N ASN A 586 -5.11 -13.95 20.74
CA ASN A 586 -3.78 -14.41 21.14
C ASN A 586 -3.74 -15.12 22.52
N PHE A 587 -4.75 -15.94 22.81
CA PHE A 587 -4.90 -16.67 24.08
C PHE A 587 -5.66 -17.98 23.89
N ALA A 588 -5.51 -18.90 24.85
CA ALA A 588 -6.19 -20.20 24.84
C ALA A 588 -7.72 -20.05 24.98
N LEU A 589 -8.47 -20.96 24.35
CA LEU A 589 -9.93 -20.88 24.29
C LEU A 589 -10.61 -20.99 25.67
N THR A 590 -11.67 -20.23 25.86
CA THR A 590 -12.51 -20.22 27.07
C THR A 590 -14.00 -20.14 26.69
N THR A 591 -14.87 -20.79 27.46
CA THR A 591 -16.33 -20.71 27.28
C THR A 591 -16.96 -19.53 28.02
N TYR A 592 -16.20 -18.80 28.85
CA TYR A 592 -16.76 -17.79 29.75
C TYR A 592 -17.62 -16.74 29.02
N TYR A 593 -17.15 -16.20 27.89
CA TYR A 593 -17.85 -15.17 27.10
C TYR A 593 -19.03 -15.71 26.26
N ILE A 594 -19.30 -17.03 26.32
CA ILE A 594 -20.53 -17.66 25.79
C ILE A 594 -21.36 -18.34 26.90
N GLU A 595 -21.01 -18.14 28.16
CA GLU A 595 -21.81 -18.50 29.36
C GLU A 595 -22.17 -17.26 30.21
N HIS A 596 -21.52 -16.10 30.00
CA HIS A 596 -21.66 -14.86 30.76
C HIS A 596 -21.32 -13.62 29.89
N GLY A 597 -21.68 -12.42 30.36
CA GLY A 597 -21.29 -11.14 29.75
C GLY A 597 -22.34 -10.55 28.79
N LEU A 598 -22.07 -9.34 28.28
CA LEU A 598 -23.07 -8.58 27.52
C LEU A 598 -23.48 -9.30 26.22
N LEU A 599 -22.57 -10.01 25.56
CA LEU A 599 -22.90 -10.81 24.36
C LEU A 599 -23.86 -11.96 24.69
N TYR A 600 -23.68 -12.60 25.85
CA TYR A 600 -24.56 -13.66 26.37
C TYR A 600 -25.96 -13.10 26.69
N ASP A 601 -26.03 -11.97 27.38
CA ASP A 601 -27.30 -11.30 27.68
C ASP A 601 -28.03 -10.85 26.40
N THR A 602 -27.27 -10.39 25.40
CA THR A 602 -27.82 -10.00 24.09
C THR A 602 -28.32 -11.22 23.32
N ALA A 603 -27.64 -12.37 23.42
CA ALA A 603 -28.12 -13.64 22.85
C ALA A 603 -29.43 -14.11 23.50
N ALA A 604 -29.57 -13.94 24.82
CA ALA A 604 -30.82 -14.24 25.55
C ALA A 604 -32.00 -13.39 25.05
N ARG A 605 -31.74 -12.11 24.78
CA ARG A 605 -32.71 -11.18 24.19
C ARG A 605 -33.11 -11.61 22.77
N ASP A 606 -32.12 -11.72 21.87
CA ASP A 606 -32.36 -11.88 20.43
C ASP A 606 -32.70 -13.32 20.02
N GLY A 607 -32.39 -14.30 20.86
CA GLY A 607 -32.58 -15.72 20.58
C GLY A 607 -31.44 -16.33 19.76
N ALA A 608 -30.22 -15.84 19.98
CA ALA A 608 -29.03 -16.21 19.22
C ALA A 608 -28.46 -17.57 19.63
N TRP A 609 -27.72 -18.20 18.72
CA TRP A 609 -26.79 -19.29 19.03
C TRP A 609 -25.39 -18.68 19.20
N LEU A 610 -24.78 -18.91 20.37
CA LEU A 610 -23.44 -18.41 20.70
C LEU A 610 -22.34 -19.39 20.28
N PHE A 611 -21.22 -18.86 19.82
CA PHE A 611 -20.02 -19.62 19.47
C PHE A 611 -18.74 -18.90 19.89
N THR A 612 -17.66 -19.67 20.07
CA THR A 612 -16.31 -19.11 20.22
C THR A 612 -15.26 -20.10 19.69
N ASN A 613 -14.26 -19.60 18.98
CA ASN A 613 -13.19 -20.39 18.36
C ASN A 613 -11.84 -20.15 19.02
N GLU A 614 -10.97 -21.15 18.97
CA GLU A 614 -9.54 -20.96 19.23
C GLU A 614 -8.86 -20.39 17.98
N HIS A 615 -7.86 -19.52 18.15
CA HIS A 615 -7.05 -19.00 17.05
C HIS A 615 -5.95 -20.00 16.67
N ARG A 616 -5.58 -20.09 15.38
CA ARG A 616 -4.43 -20.89 14.94
C ARG A 616 -3.17 -20.57 15.76
N TYR A 617 -2.40 -21.60 16.10
CA TYR A 617 -1.21 -21.56 16.97
C TYR A 617 -1.44 -21.24 18.46
N TYR A 618 -2.63 -20.81 18.90
CA TYR A 618 -2.90 -20.56 20.33
C TYR A 618 -3.61 -21.74 20.98
N GLY A 619 -3.44 -21.89 22.30
CA GLY A 619 -4.08 -22.95 23.08
C GLY A 619 -3.75 -24.37 22.61
N THR A 620 -4.77 -25.08 22.11
CA THR A 620 -4.69 -26.46 21.62
C THR A 620 -4.74 -26.60 20.09
N SER A 621 -4.76 -25.48 19.36
CA SER A 621 -5.10 -25.39 17.94
C SER A 621 -3.86 -25.19 17.07
N THR A 622 -2.99 -26.17 17.15
CA THR A 622 -1.66 -26.19 16.53
C THR A 622 -1.72 -26.77 15.10
N PRO A 623 -1.32 -26.01 14.05
CA PRO A 623 -1.26 -26.52 12.68
C PRO A 623 0.02 -27.30 12.35
N VAL A 624 1.10 -27.11 13.12
CA VAL A 624 2.48 -27.54 12.79
C VAL A 624 3.12 -28.38 13.90
N PRO A 625 4.14 -29.21 13.65
CA PRO A 625 4.76 -30.06 14.67
C PRO A 625 5.46 -29.28 15.81
N ASP A 626 6.03 -28.11 15.48
CA ASP A 626 6.71 -27.21 16.41
C ASP A 626 6.55 -25.74 15.99
N TYR A 627 6.96 -24.82 16.85
CA TYR A 627 6.97 -23.37 16.62
C TYR A 627 8.37 -22.84 16.28
N SER A 628 9.19 -23.61 15.55
CA SER A 628 10.36 -23.05 14.87
C SER A 628 9.96 -21.89 13.93
N THR A 629 10.89 -20.97 13.64
CA THR A 629 10.60 -19.79 12.79
C THR A 629 10.04 -20.19 11.42
N GLU A 630 10.55 -21.28 10.84
CA GLU A 630 10.07 -21.81 9.56
C GLU A 630 8.58 -22.22 9.67
N ASN A 631 8.21 -22.94 10.73
CA ASN A 631 6.85 -23.39 10.97
C ASN A 631 5.89 -22.28 11.44
N LEU A 632 6.39 -21.14 11.93
CA LEU A 632 5.57 -19.99 12.29
C LEU A 632 5.05 -19.19 11.08
N ARG A 633 5.54 -19.46 9.85
CA ARG A 633 5.14 -18.72 8.62
C ARG A 633 3.64 -18.69 8.29
N PHE A 634 2.85 -19.63 8.82
CA PHE A 634 1.39 -19.66 8.64
C PHE A 634 0.62 -19.02 9.80
N LEU A 635 1.30 -18.46 10.80
CA LEU A 635 0.74 -17.57 11.81
C LEU A 635 0.72 -16.15 11.22
N LYS A 636 -0.39 -15.83 10.55
CA LYS A 636 -0.69 -14.49 10.04
C LYS A 636 -2.15 -14.14 10.24
N SER A 637 -2.44 -12.85 10.29
CA SER A 637 -3.79 -12.29 10.36
C SER A 637 -4.68 -12.75 9.20
N GLU A 638 -4.21 -12.76 7.94
CA GLU A 638 -5.04 -13.17 6.79
C GLU A 638 -5.40 -14.65 6.85
N GLN A 639 -4.46 -15.49 7.29
CA GLN A 639 -4.68 -16.93 7.46
C GLN A 639 -5.73 -17.21 8.55
N ALA A 640 -5.69 -16.45 9.65
CA ALA A 640 -6.68 -16.54 10.73
C ALA A 640 -8.07 -16.00 10.31
N LEU A 641 -8.12 -14.96 9.46
CA LEU A 641 -9.37 -14.49 8.87
C LEU A 641 -10.01 -15.54 7.95
N MET A 642 -9.21 -16.26 7.16
CA MET A 642 -9.72 -17.33 6.31
C MET A 642 -10.20 -18.55 7.11
N ASP A 643 -9.53 -18.92 8.21
CA ASP A 643 -10.03 -19.93 9.17
C ASP A 643 -11.40 -19.55 9.72
N LEU A 644 -11.54 -18.29 10.16
CA LEU A 644 -12.78 -17.75 10.72
C LEU A 644 -13.92 -17.79 9.70
N ILE A 645 -13.67 -17.45 8.44
CA ILE A 645 -14.69 -17.44 7.39
C ILE A 645 -15.08 -18.86 6.91
N GLU A 646 -14.12 -19.78 6.71
CA GLU A 646 -14.47 -21.18 6.36
C GLU A 646 -15.25 -21.86 7.49
N TRP A 647 -14.96 -21.53 8.75
CA TRP A 647 -15.73 -22.01 9.90
C TRP A 647 -17.12 -21.37 10.01
N ILE A 648 -17.27 -20.07 9.74
CA ILE A 648 -18.57 -19.39 9.78
C ILE A 648 -19.53 -19.94 8.72
N ASP A 649 -19.04 -20.26 7.51
CA ASP A 649 -19.84 -20.96 6.51
C ASP A 649 -20.27 -22.35 7.01
N HIS A 650 -19.35 -23.11 7.61
CA HIS A 650 -19.66 -24.40 8.22
C HIS A 650 -20.70 -24.30 9.36
N LEU A 651 -20.59 -23.31 10.26
CA LEU A 651 -21.59 -23.06 11.29
C LEU A 651 -22.95 -22.82 10.67
N ARG A 652 -23.02 -21.87 9.73
CA ARG A 652 -24.26 -21.47 9.03
C ARG A 652 -24.90 -22.64 8.29
N ASN A 653 -24.14 -23.38 7.50
CA ASN A 653 -24.66 -24.40 6.57
C ASN A 653 -24.79 -25.81 7.16
N ASN A 654 -23.99 -26.18 8.17
CA ASN A 654 -23.96 -27.56 8.69
C ASN A 654 -24.41 -27.69 10.15
N VAL A 655 -24.11 -26.71 11.00
CA VAL A 655 -24.47 -26.72 12.43
C VAL A 655 -25.86 -26.11 12.64
N VAL A 656 -26.03 -24.84 12.31
CA VAL A 656 -27.29 -24.07 12.42
C VAL A 656 -28.28 -24.43 11.30
N ARG A 657 -27.74 -24.67 10.10
CA ARG A 657 -28.46 -25.10 8.88
C ARG A 657 -29.49 -24.08 8.37
N ASP A 658 -29.19 -22.80 8.54
CA ASP A 658 -29.91 -21.70 7.91
C ASP A 658 -28.92 -20.82 7.13
N PRO A 659 -28.91 -20.86 5.78
CA PRO A 659 -28.01 -20.04 4.95
C PRO A 659 -28.28 -18.53 5.03
N ASN A 660 -29.34 -18.10 5.73
CA ASN A 660 -29.70 -16.70 5.94
C ASN A 660 -29.44 -16.23 7.38
N ALA A 661 -28.90 -17.09 8.26
CA ALA A 661 -28.62 -16.73 9.64
C ALA A 661 -27.60 -15.58 9.71
N ARG A 662 -28.04 -14.46 10.31
CA ARG A 662 -27.23 -13.26 10.54
C ARG A 662 -26.02 -13.61 11.41
N VAL A 663 -24.83 -13.11 11.08
CA VAL A 663 -23.60 -13.33 11.85
C VAL A 663 -23.10 -12.02 12.45
N ILE A 664 -23.06 -11.95 13.78
CA ILE A 664 -22.49 -10.83 14.53
C ILE A 664 -21.19 -11.31 15.20
N LEU A 665 -20.10 -10.60 14.95
CA LEU A 665 -18.82 -10.86 15.61
C LEU A 665 -18.60 -9.93 16.80
N MET A 666 -17.89 -10.42 17.79
CA MET A 666 -17.34 -9.65 18.90
C MET A 666 -15.88 -10.09 19.12
N GLY A 667 -14.99 -9.15 19.43
CA GLY A 667 -13.64 -9.49 19.85
C GLY A 667 -12.98 -8.40 20.69
N THR A 668 -11.96 -8.80 21.45
CA THR A 668 -11.20 -7.96 22.39
C THR A 668 -9.74 -7.82 21.94
N GLY A 669 -9.19 -6.61 21.86
CA GLY A 669 -7.79 -6.40 21.48
C GLY A 669 -7.52 -6.85 20.04
N TYR A 670 -6.52 -7.72 19.86
CA TYR A 670 -6.24 -8.36 18.56
C TYR A 670 -7.44 -9.17 18.02
N ALA A 671 -8.24 -9.82 18.88
CA ALA A 671 -9.48 -10.46 18.43
C ALA A 671 -10.54 -9.44 17.97
N GLY A 672 -10.55 -8.23 18.54
CA GLY A 672 -11.39 -7.12 18.11
C GLY A 672 -10.95 -6.58 16.75
N ALA A 673 -9.64 -6.55 16.50
CA ALA A 673 -9.08 -6.24 15.19
C ALA A 673 -9.49 -7.30 14.14
N LEU A 674 -9.34 -8.60 14.44
CA LEU A 674 -9.83 -9.68 13.58
C LEU A 674 -11.34 -9.60 13.31
N ALA A 675 -12.17 -9.31 14.31
CA ALA A 675 -13.61 -9.12 14.13
C ALA A 675 -13.93 -7.94 13.20
N THR A 676 -13.21 -6.82 13.35
CA THR A 676 -13.29 -5.64 12.47
C THR A 676 -12.90 -5.98 11.04
N TRP A 677 -11.73 -6.60 10.85
CA TRP A 677 -11.18 -6.93 9.54
C TRP A 677 -12.01 -8.01 8.81
N ALA A 678 -12.62 -8.94 9.55
CA ALA A 678 -13.56 -9.91 8.99
C ALA A 678 -14.83 -9.22 8.46
N ARG A 679 -15.43 -8.27 9.22
CA ARG A 679 -16.59 -7.50 8.75
C ARG A 679 -16.24 -6.53 7.61
N GLN A 680 -15.03 -5.95 7.62
CA GLN A 680 -14.50 -5.11 6.55
C GLN A 680 -14.40 -5.87 5.22
N ARG A 681 -13.85 -7.09 5.24
CA ARG A 681 -13.51 -7.87 4.03
C ARG A 681 -14.60 -8.79 3.53
N PHE A 682 -15.43 -9.31 4.44
CA PHE A 682 -16.50 -10.26 4.14
C PHE A 682 -17.89 -9.71 4.54
N PRO A 683 -18.29 -8.50 4.09
CA PRO A 683 -19.53 -7.84 4.49
C PRO A 683 -20.80 -8.51 3.95
N SER A 684 -20.66 -9.53 3.10
CA SER A 684 -21.72 -10.44 2.64
C SER A 684 -21.89 -11.68 3.54
N ILE A 685 -20.92 -11.95 4.43
CA ILE A 685 -20.91 -13.08 5.36
C ILE A 685 -21.17 -12.60 6.79
N ILE A 686 -20.50 -11.52 7.20
CA ILE A 686 -20.63 -10.90 8.54
C ILE A 686 -21.56 -9.70 8.45
N ASP A 687 -22.62 -9.64 9.26
CA ASP A 687 -23.60 -8.55 9.23
C ASP A 687 -23.17 -7.34 10.08
N GLY A 688 -22.41 -7.56 11.15
CA GLY A 688 -21.83 -6.50 11.98
C GLY A 688 -20.76 -7.03 12.93
N ALA A 689 -19.92 -6.13 13.47
CA ALA A 689 -18.85 -6.50 14.40
C ALA A 689 -18.67 -5.48 15.53
N TRP A 690 -18.38 -5.98 16.73
CA TRP A 690 -18.04 -5.20 17.91
C TRP A 690 -16.57 -5.44 18.29
N GLY A 691 -15.75 -4.40 18.13
CA GLY A 691 -14.32 -4.40 18.49
C GLY A 691 -14.08 -3.64 19.79
N ALA A 692 -13.98 -4.36 20.90
CA ALA A 692 -13.63 -3.80 22.21
C ALA A 692 -12.10 -3.68 22.33
N GLY A 693 -11.59 -2.47 22.56
CA GLY A 693 -10.15 -2.16 22.55
C GLY A 693 -9.42 -2.63 21.30
N ALA A 694 -10.08 -2.60 20.13
CA ALA A 694 -9.63 -3.28 18.93
C ALA A 694 -8.33 -2.68 18.37
N THR A 695 -7.21 -3.39 18.50
CA THR A 695 -5.87 -2.95 18.10
C THR A 695 -5.68 -3.03 16.57
N VAL A 696 -6.38 -2.17 15.83
CA VAL A 696 -6.42 -2.15 14.36
C VAL A 696 -5.27 -1.39 13.71
N LEU A 697 -4.57 -0.54 14.47
CA LEU A 697 -3.37 0.17 14.02
C LEU A 697 -2.12 -0.63 14.47
N ALA A 698 -1.37 -1.18 13.53
CA ALA A 698 -0.01 -1.64 13.79
C ALA A 698 0.90 -0.42 14.04
N SER A 699 1.91 -0.54 14.91
CA SER A 699 2.89 0.53 15.11
C SER A 699 4.28 -0.03 15.36
N PHE A 700 5.28 0.45 14.62
CA PHE A 700 6.66 -0.02 14.72
C PHE A 700 7.26 0.31 16.09
N ASP A 701 7.04 1.55 16.54
CA ASP A 701 7.31 2.04 17.89
C ASP A 701 5.99 2.51 18.50
N PHE A 702 5.78 2.26 19.79
CA PHE A 702 4.58 2.64 20.54
C PHE A 702 4.95 3.34 21.86
N GLN A 703 5.82 4.35 21.74
CA GLN A 703 6.24 5.28 22.79
C GLN A 703 5.05 5.94 23.55
N GLU A 704 3.92 6.17 22.89
CA GLU A 704 2.77 6.90 23.45
C GLU A 704 2.13 6.15 24.62
N HIS A 705 2.23 4.82 24.63
CA HIS A 705 1.81 3.98 25.77
C HIS A 705 2.59 4.33 27.04
N ALA A 706 3.86 4.77 26.96
CA ALA A 706 4.60 5.20 28.14
C ALA A 706 4.11 6.56 28.65
N GLY A 707 3.83 7.50 27.73
CA GLY A 707 3.23 8.81 28.04
C GLY A 707 1.88 8.69 28.73
N ASP A 708 0.97 7.91 28.17
CA ASP A 708 -0.39 7.76 28.68
C ASP A 708 -0.44 7.15 30.09
N ILE A 709 0.36 6.10 30.34
CA ILE A 709 0.58 5.57 31.69
C ILE A 709 1.10 6.66 32.64
N GLY A 710 2.03 7.51 32.18
CA GLY A 710 2.52 8.65 32.93
C GLY A 710 1.42 9.63 33.34
N GLN A 711 0.47 9.93 32.44
CA GLN A 711 -0.67 10.79 32.74
C GLN A 711 -1.69 10.09 33.65
N ILE A 712 -1.92 8.78 33.51
CA ILE A 712 -2.75 7.97 34.42
C ILE A 712 -2.18 8.00 35.85
N ILE A 713 -0.87 7.85 36.01
CA ILE A 713 -0.16 7.99 37.29
C ILE A 713 -0.37 9.40 37.86
N ARG A 714 -0.17 10.47 37.08
CA ARG A 714 -0.42 11.86 37.54
C ARG A 714 -1.88 12.09 37.96
N ARG A 715 -2.86 11.53 37.22
CA ARG A 715 -4.31 11.73 37.43
C ARG A 715 -4.82 11.07 38.71
N PHE A 716 -4.37 9.87 39.04
CA PHE A 716 -4.87 9.11 40.19
C PHE A 716 -3.86 8.97 41.33
N GLY A 717 -2.59 8.73 41.03
CA GLY A 717 -1.50 8.63 42.01
C GLY A 717 -0.82 9.95 42.37
N GLY A 718 -1.10 11.01 41.61
CA GLY A 718 -0.58 12.36 41.84
C GLY A 718 0.84 12.60 41.33
N ASN A 719 1.22 13.88 41.27
CA ASN A 719 2.54 14.31 40.81
C ASN A 719 3.69 13.80 41.70
N GLU A 720 3.44 13.53 42.98
CA GLU A 720 4.46 13.01 43.90
C GLU A 720 4.88 11.59 43.53
N CYS A 721 3.92 10.69 43.26
CA CYS A 721 4.20 9.36 42.74
C CYS A 721 4.88 9.39 41.37
N TYR A 722 4.40 10.24 40.45
CA TYR A 722 5.05 10.43 39.14
C TYR A 722 6.52 10.84 39.29
N ASN A 723 6.79 11.83 40.15
CA ASN A 723 8.14 12.36 40.37
C ASN A 723 9.04 11.34 41.09
N LEU A 724 8.51 10.55 42.03
CA LEU A 724 9.24 9.45 42.68
C LEU A 724 9.72 8.45 41.64
N ILE A 725 8.83 7.95 40.77
CA ILE A 725 9.17 6.99 39.72
C ILE A 725 10.19 7.61 38.74
N TRP A 726 9.96 8.85 38.27
CA TRP A 726 10.88 9.56 37.37
C TRP A 726 12.29 9.71 37.98
N VAL A 727 12.40 10.12 39.24
CA VAL A 727 13.70 10.26 39.94
C VAL A 727 14.33 8.89 40.17
N ALA A 728 13.56 7.86 40.54
CA ALA A 728 14.06 6.51 40.79
C ALA A 728 14.72 5.91 39.53
N PHE A 729 14.00 5.93 38.40
CA PHE A 729 14.51 5.44 37.11
C PHE A 729 15.77 6.22 36.69
N ARG A 730 15.69 7.56 36.65
CA ARG A 730 16.83 8.42 36.26
C ARG A 730 18.04 8.21 37.18
N THR A 731 17.84 7.99 38.49
CA THR A 731 18.92 7.68 39.44
C THR A 731 19.58 6.33 39.15
N ALA A 732 18.80 5.28 38.85
CA ALA A 732 19.35 3.98 38.48
C ALA A 732 20.18 4.06 37.19
N GLN A 733 19.70 4.80 36.18
CA GLN A 733 20.43 5.04 34.94
C GLN A 733 21.78 5.71 35.19
N TYR A 734 21.78 6.85 35.91
CA TYR A 734 23.01 7.58 36.18
C TYR A 734 23.99 6.83 37.09
N LEU A 735 23.52 5.87 37.91
CA LEU A 735 24.41 4.97 38.65
C LEU A 735 25.09 3.95 37.73
N ILE A 736 24.36 3.34 36.79
CA ILE A 736 24.94 2.41 35.80
C ILE A 736 25.92 3.17 34.89
N ASP A 737 25.54 4.34 34.37
CA ASP A 737 26.39 5.17 33.51
C ASP A 737 27.69 5.63 34.20
N ALA A 738 27.69 5.71 35.53
CA ALA A 738 28.82 6.14 36.35
C ALA A 738 29.69 5.00 36.90
N GLY A 739 29.50 3.75 36.45
CA GLY A 739 30.24 2.59 36.95
C GLY A 739 29.89 2.21 38.39
N ARG A 740 28.59 2.26 38.75
CA ARG A 740 28.03 1.94 40.07
C ARG A 740 26.87 0.94 40.02
N GLU A 741 26.83 0.13 38.98
CA GLU A 741 25.85 -0.94 38.74
C GLU A 741 25.68 -1.92 39.92
N GLU A 742 26.72 -2.15 40.73
CA GLU A 742 26.65 -2.94 41.97
C GLU A 742 25.60 -2.40 42.96
N THR A 743 25.44 -1.07 43.02
CA THR A 743 24.43 -0.42 43.88
C THR A 743 23.01 -0.71 43.38
N VAL A 744 22.79 -0.67 42.06
CA VAL A 744 21.49 -0.91 41.43
C VAL A 744 21.13 -2.40 41.53
N THR A 745 22.09 -3.28 41.21
CA THR A 745 22.03 -4.74 41.40
C THR A 745 21.60 -5.11 42.82
N THR A 746 22.24 -4.51 43.83
CA THR A 746 21.98 -4.81 45.25
C THR A 746 20.61 -4.32 45.72
N LEU A 747 20.21 -3.09 45.36
CA LEU A 747 18.91 -2.53 45.75
C LEU A 747 17.75 -3.28 45.09
N LEU A 748 17.84 -3.52 43.78
CA LEU A 748 16.79 -4.18 43.00
C LEU A 748 16.84 -5.71 43.08
N ASN A 749 17.75 -6.27 43.90
CA ASN A 749 17.91 -7.71 44.17
C ASN A 749 17.92 -8.56 42.88
N THR A 750 18.69 -8.15 41.87
CA THR A 750 18.73 -8.87 40.58
C THR A 750 19.43 -10.23 40.72
N CYS A 751 19.00 -11.22 39.95
CA CYS A 751 19.56 -12.58 40.03
C CYS A 751 20.99 -12.68 39.49
N GLU A 752 21.32 -11.86 38.49
CA GLU A 752 22.68 -11.65 38.01
C GLU A 752 23.10 -10.20 38.30
N PRO A 753 24.40 -9.89 38.35
CA PRO A 753 24.90 -8.52 38.32
C PRO A 753 24.48 -7.85 37.01
N ILE A 754 23.95 -6.63 37.10
CA ILE A 754 23.85 -5.74 35.94
C ILE A 754 25.27 -5.25 35.64
N GLU A 755 25.70 -5.25 34.39
CA GLU A 755 27.01 -4.73 33.97
C GLU A 755 26.83 -3.55 32.99
N GLN A 756 27.55 -2.43 33.19
CA GLN A 756 27.49 -1.28 32.29
C GLN A 756 27.84 -1.64 30.82
N GLY A 757 28.66 -2.68 30.63
CA GLY A 757 29.06 -3.17 29.31
C GLY A 757 27.99 -3.97 28.57
N ASN A 758 26.99 -4.54 29.25
CA ASN A 758 25.90 -5.28 28.60
C ASN A 758 24.64 -4.42 28.50
N LEU A 759 24.53 -3.65 27.41
CA LEU A 759 23.38 -2.78 27.15
C LEU A 759 22.05 -3.55 27.19
N LEU A 760 22.00 -4.80 26.72
CA LEU A 760 20.75 -5.57 26.67
C LEU A 760 20.23 -5.95 28.06
N ASP A 761 21.10 -6.23 29.04
CA ASP A 761 20.67 -6.44 30.43
C ASP A 761 20.19 -5.13 31.07
N VAL A 762 20.85 -4.01 30.75
CA VAL A 762 20.42 -2.68 31.21
C VAL A 762 19.04 -2.33 30.63
N GLU A 763 18.80 -2.55 29.34
CA GLU A 763 17.48 -2.31 28.74
C GLU A 763 16.41 -3.28 29.28
N THR A 764 16.76 -4.55 29.46
CA THR A 764 15.88 -5.58 30.05
C THR A 764 15.45 -5.19 31.47
N LEU A 765 16.38 -4.69 32.29
CA LEU A 765 16.08 -4.17 33.62
C LEU A 765 15.01 -3.07 33.58
N PHE A 766 15.20 -2.03 32.77
CA PHE A 766 14.26 -0.92 32.71
C PHE A 766 12.90 -1.32 32.08
N PHE A 767 12.89 -2.27 31.14
CA PHE A 767 11.66 -2.86 30.60
C PHE A 767 10.85 -3.57 31.70
N HIS A 768 11.48 -4.43 32.51
CA HIS A 768 10.77 -5.16 33.58
C HIS A 768 10.37 -4.27 34.77
N LEU A 769 11.16 -3.24 35.12
CA LEU A 769 10.75 -2.26 36.12
C LEU A 769 9.49 -1.50 35.69
N LYS A 770 9.46 -1.01 34.44
CA LYS A 770 8.29 -0.36 33.84
C LYS A 770 7.07 -1.29 33.82
N LEU A 771 7.27 -2.53 33.39
CA LEU A 771 6.21 -3.53 33.26
C LEU A 771 5.62 -3.95 34.63
N ALA A 772 6.46 -4.10 35.66
CA ALA A 772 6.01 -4.42 37.01
C ALA A 772 5.12 -3.33 37.64
N ILE A 773 5.46 -2.04 37.44
CA ILE A 773 4.65 -0.91 37.90
C ILE A 773 3.30 -0.88 37.17
N GLN A 774 3.32 -1.02 35.84
CA GLN A 774 2.11 -1.04 35.01
C GLN A 774 1.16 -2.17 35.42
N GLU A 775 1.70 -3.38 35.58
CA GLU A 775 0.97 -4.57 36.05
C GLU A 775 0.31 -4.32 37.42
N ALA A 776 1.09 -3.86 38.40
CA ALA A 776 0.61 -3.67 39.77
C ALA A 776 -0.53 -2.64 39.88
N MET A 777 -0.52 -1.63 39.01
CA MET A 777 -1.54 -0.58 38.95
C MET A 777 -2.80 -1.01 38.18
N LEU A 778 -2.67 -1.76 37.07
CA LEU A 778 -3.75 -1.99 36.12
C LEU A 778 -4.40 -3.37 36.19
N ALA A 779 -3.74 -4.40 36.74
CA ALA A 779 -4.25 -5.79 36.71
C ALA A 779 -5.61 -6.00 37.42
N VAL A 780 -5.98 -5.12 38.35
CA VAL A 780 -7.27 -5.15 39.07
C VAL A 780 -8.31 -4.21 38.45
N GLN A 781 -7.93 -3.38 37.47
CA GLN A 781 -8.81 -2.46 36.75
C GLN A 781 -9.64 -1.53 37.66
N THR A 782 -9.02 -0.96 38.70
CA THR A 782 -9.65 0.08 39.55
C THR A 782 -8.71 1.27 39.78
N THR A 783 -9.27 2.48 39.87
CA THR A 783 -8.47 3.69 40.17
C THR A 783 -7.99 3.72 41.63
N ASP A 784 -8.63 2.95 42.52
CA ASP A 784 -8.14 2.70 43.88
C ASP A 784 -6.81 1.93 43.84
N LYS A 785 -6.65 0.92 42.94
CA LYS A 785 -5.42 0.14 42.84
C LYS A 785 -4.20 0.97 42.44
N ILE A 786 -4.40 1.96 41.56
CA ILE A 786 -3.37 2.93 41.17
C ILE A 786 -2.95 3.76 42.40
N ARG A 787 -3.92 4.20 43.22
CA ARG A 787 -3.69 4.93 44.47
C ARG A 787 -2.96 4.07 45.50
N ASP A 788 -3.39 2.84 45.77
CA ASP A 788 -2.69 1.90 46.66
C ASP A 788 -1.19 1.79 46.32
N VAL A 789 -0.88 1.59 45.04
CA VAL A 789 0.49 1.36 44.57
C VAL A 789 1.32 2.64 44.75
N CYS A 790 0.77 3.79 44.38
CA CYS A 790 1.44 5.07 44.58
C CYS A 790 1.62 5.43 46.06
N GLU A 791 0.59 5.26 46.90
CA GLU A 791 0.69 5.47 48.35
C GLU A 791 1.70 4.51 49.00
N SER A 792 1.83 3.27 48.51
CA SER A 792 2.82 2.32 49.02
C SER A 792 4.28 2.66 48.66
N MET A 793 4.52 3.45 47.61
CA MET A 793 5.84 4.02 47.31
C MET A 793 6.07 5.36 48.02
N VAL A 794 5.09 6.27 48.01
CA VAL A 794 5.23 7.63 48.56
C VAL A 794 5.27 7.66 50.10
N ASN A 795 4.58 6.73 50.79
CA ASN A 795 4.66 6.60 52.25
C ASN A 795 5.82 5.71 52.74
N SER A 796 6.77 5.40 51.86
CA SER A 796 8.03 4.74 52.23
C SER A 796 8.86 5.61 53.20
N THR A 797 9.81 4.98 53.90
CA THR A 797 10.69 5.64 54.89
C THR A 797 12.16 5.53 54.54
N GLU A 798 12.49 5.23 53.28
CA GLU A 798 13.87 5.17 52.81
C GLU A 798 14.43 6.59 52.52
N GLU A 799 15.73 6.69 52.25
CA GLU A 799 16.40 7.99 52.08
C GLU A 799 16.36 8.53 50.64
N THR A 800 15.99 7.69 49.64
CA THR A 800 15.97 8.07 48.22
C THR A 800 14.89 7.34 47.41
N ALA A 801 14.37 7.99 46.37
CA ALA A 801 13.34 7.44 45.47
C ALA A 801 13.71 6.07 44.84
N LEU A 802 14.99 5.80 44.61
CA LEU A 802 15.45 4.50 44.12
C LEU A 802 15.33 3.41 45.21
N GLN A 803 15.59 3.75 46.47
CA GLN A 803 15.31 2.84 47.59
C GLN A 803 13.81 2.63 47.81
N ASP A 804 12.99 3.68 47.65
CA ASP A 804 11.52 3.58 47.76
C ASP A 804 10.96 2.60 46.69
N LEU A 805 11.37 2.78 45.43
CA LEU A 805 11.03 1.87 44.34
C LEU A 805 11.57 0.44 44.58
N ALA A 806 12.80 0.31 45.09
CA ALA A 806 13.40 -0.98 45.39
C ALA A 806 12.69 -1.72 46.54
N ALA A 807 12.32 -1.02 47.61
CA ALA A 807 11.58 -1.59 48.74
C ALA A 807 10.20 -2.09 48.29
N TRP A 808 9.50 -1.28 47.49
CA TRP A 808 8.22 -1.65 46.87
C TRP A 808 8.37 -2.89 45.95
N LEU A 809 9.36 -2.89 45.06
CA LEU A 809 9.59 -3.96 44.09
C LEU A 809 9.92 -5.30 44.77
N ASN A 810 10.75 -5.26 45.82
CA ASN A 810 11.09 -6.44 46.61
C ASN A 810 9.88 -7.01 47.38
N VAL A 811 8.88 -6.18 47.73
CA VAL A 811 7.59 -6.66 48.26
C VAL A 811 6.72 -7.26 47.14
N TYR A 812 6.63 -6.60 45.98
CA TYR A 812 5.85 -7.09 44.84
C TYR A 812 6.34 -8.47 44.33
N TYR A 813 7.67 -8.66 44.28
CA TYR A 813 8.32 -9.91 43.89
C TYR A 813 8.75 -10.80 45.06
N ALA A 814 8.24 -10.63 46.28
CA ALA A 814 8.67 -11.37 47.48
C ALA A 814 8.56 -12.91 47.43
N ASN A 815 7.90 -13.47 46.40
CA ASN A 815 7.85 -14.91 46.12
C ASN A 815 9.04 -15.42 45.27
N LEU A 816 9.92 -14.53 44.80
CA LEU A 816 11.17 -14.82 44.10
C LEU A 816 12.35 -14.55 45.04
N ASN A 817 13.38 -15.40 44.97
CA ASN A 817 14.61 -15.18 45.76
C ASN A 817 15.41 -13.96 45.27
N CYS A 818 15.27 -13.63 43.98
CA CYS A 818 15.93 -12.55 43.26
C CYS A 818 15.12 -12.27 41.98
N ASN A 819 15.32 -11.09 41.38
CA ASN A 819 14.62 -10.63 40.19
C ASN A 819 15.40 -11.00 38.90
N PRO A 820 14.87 -11.86 38.02
CA PRO A 820 15.57 -12.32 36.82
C PRO A 820 15.41 -11.30 35.67
N PHE A 821 16.20 -10.24 35.71
CA PHE A 821 16.14 -9.12 34.76
C PHE A 821 17.31 -9.09 33.76
N ASP A 822 17.88 -10.26 33.43
CA ASP A 822 18.87 -10.43 32.36
C ASP A 822 18.24 -10.87 31.03
N PHE A 823 18.81 -10.42 29.91
CA PHE A 823 18.25 -10.57 28.56
C PHE A 823 18.16 -12.03 28.14
N ASP A 824 19.21 -12.82 28.36
CA ASP A 824 19.25 -14.26 28.03
C ASP A 824 18.10 -15.01 28.70
N THR A 825 17.83 -14.73 29.99
CA THR A 825 16.70 -15.35 30.72
C THR A 825 15.35 -14.94 30.16
N ASN A 826 15.22 -13.68 29.69
CA ASN A 826 13.99 -13.24 29.04
C ASN A 826 13.76 -13.97 27.71
N MET A 827 14.83 -14.25 26.97
CA MET A 827 14.78 -15.00 25.72
C MET A 827 14.55 -16.50 25.93
N GLU A 828 15.02 -17.13 27.03
CA GLU A 828 14.79 -18.57 27.30
C GLU A 828 13.29 -18.95 27.16
N ALA A 829 12.38 -18.13 27.69
CA ALA A 829 10.94 -18.38 27.64
C ALA A 829 10.33 -18.22 26.22
N GLY A 830 10.95 -17.39 25.36
CA GLY A 830 10.56 -17.24 23.95
C GLY A 830 11.19 -18.28 23.02
N GLN A 831 12.24 -18.98 23.44
CA GLN A 831 12.95 -20.00 22.65
C GLN A 831 12.29 -21.40 22.74
N VAL A 832 11.26 -21.58 23.57
CA VAL A 832 10.52 -22.84 23.67
C VAL A 832 9.73 -23.11 22.39
N LEU A 833 10.06 -24.18 21.67
CA LEU A 833 9.46 -24.51 20.37
C LEU A 833 8.28 -25.51 20.47
N GLN A 834 8.10 -26.18 21.61
CA GLN A 834 7.10 -27.23 21.77
C GLN A 834 5.69 -26.60 21.93
N PRO A 835 4.70 -26.91 21.07
CA PRO A 835 3.40 -26.24 21.10
C PRO A 835 2.64 -26.45 22.42
N GLY A 836 2.72 -27.66 22.98
CA GLY A 836 2.07 -28.03 24.25
C GLY A 836 2.80 -27.60 25.53
N ALA A 837 3.87 -26.81 25.43
CA ALA A 837 4.55 -26.25 26.61
C ALA A 837 3.77 -25.05 27.17
N PRO A 838 3.75 -24.78 28.49
CA PRO A 838 2.98 -23.70 29.10
C PRO A 838 3.19 -22.31 28.46
N GLU A 839 4.43 -22.01 28.06
CA GLU A 839 4.89 -20.82 27.35
C GLU A 839 4.11 -20.56 26.04
N ASN A 840 3.71 -21.65 25.38
CA ASN A 840 3.07 -21.64 24.08
C ASN A 840 1.57 -21.92 24.17
N ALA A 841 1.17 -22.96 24.92
CA ALA A 841 -0.23 -23.38 25.05
C ALA A 841 -1.04 -22.46 25.98
N ILE A 842 -0.49 -22.03 27.12
CA ILE A 842 -1.23 -21.21 28.10
C ILE A 842 -0.99 -19.73 27.84
N LEU A 843 0.27 -19.34 27.63
CA LEU A 843 0.67 -17.95 27.48
C LEU A 843 0.56 -17.47 26.02
N GLY A 844 1.01 -18.25 25.04
CA GLY A 844 1.06 -17.79 23.65
C GLY A 844 2.21 -16.80 23.38
N TRP A 845 3.29 -16.91 24.17
CA TRP A 845 4.35 -15.90 24.22
C TRP A 845 5.14 -15.83 22.92
N ARG A 846 5.68 -16.96 22.44
CA ARG A 846 6.46 -17.00 21.19
C ARG A 846 5.62 -16.61 19.98
N GLN A 847 4.33 -16.96 19.97
CA GLN A 847 3.38 -16.61 18.92
C GLN A 847 3.10 -15.10 18.88
N THR A 848 2.83 -14.48 20.04
CA THR A 848 2.59 -13.05 20.14
C THR A 848 3.84 -12.25 19.76
N GLN A 849 5.03 -12.70 20.20
CA GLN A 849 6.30 -12.10 19.78
C GLN A 849 6.56 -12.26 18.28
N TYR A 850 6.20 -13.39 17.66
CA TYR A 850 6.34 -13.56 16.21
C TYR A 850 5.47 -12.55 15.44
N GLN A 851 4.20 -12.37 15.80
CA GLN A 851 3.32 -11.42 15.15
C GLN A 851 3.73 -9.95 15.43
N ALA A 852 4.29 -9.64 16.61
CA ALA A 852 4.94 -8.35 16.85
C ALA A 852 6.13 -8.13 15.90
N CYS A 853 7.02 -9.12 15.77
CA CYS A 853 8.20 -9.09 14.91
C CYS A 853 7.94 -9.28 13.41
N THR A 854 6.68 -9.41 12.94
CA THR A 854 6.37 -9.65 11.50
C THR A 854 5.11 -8.96 10.95
N GLU A 855 4.13 -8.59 11.79
CA GLU A 855 2.88 -7.95 11.36
C GLU A 855 2.60 -6.63 12.09
N PHE A 856 2.83 -6.54 13.41
CA PHE A 856 2.17 -5.53 14.25
C PHE A 856 3.08 -4.54 14.98
N GLY A 857 4.32 -4.93 15.30
CA GLY A 857 5.18 -4.19 16.23
C GLY A 857 4.57 -4.12 17.63
N TRP A 858 3.93 -2.99 17.95
CA TRP A 858 3.45 -2.60 19.28
C TRP A 858 4.56 -2.59 20.34
N PHE A 859 5.78 -2.23 19.94
CA PHE A 859 6.94 -2.17 20.82
C PHE A 859 6.88 -0.95 21.73
N ARG A 860 6.60 -1.21 23.01
CA ARG A 860 6.30 -0.17 24.01
C ARG A 860 7.59 0.43 24.58
N THR A 861 8.22 1.30 23.81
CA THR A 861 9.47 2.00 24.16
C THR A 861 9.29 3.05 25.28
N THR A 862 10.36 3.74 25.64
CA THR A 862 10.38 4.92 26.54
C THR A 862 10.92 6.17 25.83
N ASP A 863 10.81 6.22 24.51
CA ASP A 863 11.58 7.20 23.71
C ASP A 863 10.90 8.58 23.66
N LEU A 864 9.66 8.67 24.18
CA LEU A 864 8.93 9.91 24.49
C LEU A 864 9.44 10.56 25.79
N ASP A 865 9.60 11.89 25.82
CA ASP A 865 10.05 12.65 27.01
C ASP A 865 9.02 12.69 28.18
N GLU A 866 7.71 12.74 27.89
CA GLU A 866 6.66 13.01 28.88
C GLU A 866 6.21 11.77 29.69
N GLN A 867 7.16 10.99 30.20
CA GLN A 867 6.88 9.76 30.97
C GLN A 867 7.92 9.50 32.09
N PRO A 868 7.60 8.66 33.12
CA PRO A 868 8.44 8.52 34.31
C PRO A 868 9.45 7.36 34.26
N PHE A 869 9.60 6.64 33.14
CA PHE A 869 10.31 5.35 33.06
C PHE A 869 11.72 5.43 32.44
N GLY A 870 12.36 6.59 32.42
CA GLY A 870 13.72 6.76 31.88
C GLY A 870 13.77 6.73 30.34
N ASP A 871 14.92 6.33 29.78
CA ASP A 871 15.17 6.24 28.31
C ASP A 871 15.92 4.96 27.87
N ARG A 872 15.82 3.86 28.64
CA ARG A 872 16.51 2.58 28.34
C ARG A 872 15.59 1.48 27.87
N VAL A 873 14.38 1.78 27.42
CA VAL A 873 13.53 0.81 26.73
C VAL A 873 13.40 1.27 25.29
N THR A 874 14.46 1.14 24.52
CA THR A 874 14.51 1.65 23.14
C THR A 874 14.12 0.56 22.15
N MET A 875 13.99 0.91 20.87
CA MET A 875 13.84 -0.08 19.80
C MET A 875 15.02 -1.08 19.68
N HIS A 876 16.21 -0.77 20.20
CA HIS A 876 17.36 -1.68 20.18
C HIS A 876 17.09 -2.99 20.94
N PHE A 877 16.47 -2.90 22.13
CA PHE A 877 16.04 -4.06 22.92
C PHE A 877 15.08 -4.96 22.13
N PHE A 878 14.03 -4.39 21.54
CA PHE A 878 13.00 -5.15 20.82
C PHE A 878 13.53 -5.77 19.52
N LEU A 879 14.36 -5.06 18.77
CA LEU A 879 15.02 -5.59 17.57
C LEU A 879 15.96 -6.76 17.93
N SER A 880 16.74 -6.61 18.99
CA SER A 880 17.62 -7.66 19.51
C SER A 880 16.83 -8.88 19.98
N ALA A 881 15.70 -8.69 20.67
CA ALA A 881 14.79 -9.76 21.07
C ALA A 881 14.20 -10.50 19.86
N CYS A 882 13.72 -9.78 18.84
CA CYS A 882 13.22 -10.40 17.60
C CYS A 882 14.29 -11.29 16.92
N ARG A 883 15.54 -10.82 16.83
CA ARG A 883 16.64 -11.59 16.25
C ARG A 883 17.03 -12.80 17.11
N ALA A 884 17.09 -12.64 18.44
CA ALA A 884 17.38 -13.72 19.38
C ALA A 884 16.29 -14.82 19.43
N LEU A 885 15.04 -14.49 19.07
CA LEU A 885 13.93 -15.45 19.03
C LEU A 885 13.71 -16.09 17.64
N PHE A 886 13.97 -15.35 16.55
CA PHE A 886 13.56 -15.76 15.20
C PHE A 886 14.70 -15.82 14.17
N GLY A 887 15.84 -15.17 14.43
CA GLY A 887 17.04 -15.13 13.59
C GLY A 887 17.33 -13.75 12.98
N GLU A 888 18.58 -13.54 12.55
CA GLU A 888 19.11 -12.27 12.01
C GLU A 888 18.36 -11.70 10.78
N TRP A 889 17.51 -12.50 10.12
CA TRP A 889 16.67 -12.01 9.04
C TRP A 889 15.61 -11.01 9.51
N VAL A 890 15.26 -10.99 10.81
CA VAL A 890 14.36 -9.97 11.37
C VAL A 890 15.13 -8.67 11.61
N THR A 891 15.23 -7.89 10.54
CA THR A 891 15.74 -6.52 10.56
C THR A 891 14.66 -5.54 11.01
N ASP A 892 15.09 -4.33 11.37
CA ASP A 892 14.23 -3.15 11.52
C ASP A 892 13.39 -2.91 10.25
N ALA A 893 14.01 -3.07 9.07
CA ALA A 893 13.30 -3.05 7.80
C ALA A 893 12.17 -4.09 7.73
N VAL A 894 12.41 -5.36 8.08
CA VAL A 894 11.38 -6.42 8.04
C VAL A 894 10.20 -6.13 8.97
N ILE A 895 10.45 -5.66 10.20
CA ILE A 895 9.38 -5.28 11.12
C ILE A 895 8.61 -4.05 10.60
N TYR A 896 9.33 -3.03 10.14
CA TYR A 896 8.72 -1.80 9.62
C TYR A 896 7.86 -2.10 8.38
N ASP A 897 8.39 -2.86 7.43
CA ASP A 897 7.66 -3.30 6.24
C ASP A 897 6.46 -4.18 6.61
N GLY A 898 6.55 -5.04 7.65
CA GLY A 898 5.41 -5.77 8.21
C GLY A 898 4.29 -4.86 8.75
N VAL A 899 4.63 -3.95 9.68
CA VAL A 899 3.71 -2.93 10.24
C VAL A 899 3.04 -2.10 9.14
N ARG A 900 3.84 -1.64 8.19
CA ARG A 900 3.45 -0.83 7.05
C ARG A 900 2.50 -1.58 6.13
N LEU A 901 2.78 -2.85 5.83
CA LEU A 901 1.91 -3.71 5.05
C LEU A 901 0.60 -3.99 5.79
N THR A 902 0.61 -4.31 7.08
CA THR A 902 -0.61 -4.50 7.89
C THR A 902 -1.51 -3.27 7.85
N ASN A 903 -0.96 -2.08 8.15
CA ASN A 903 -1.73 -0.84 8.11
C ASN A 903 -2.28 -0.52 6.73
N LEU A 904 -1.52 -0.78 5.67
CA LEU A 904 -1.94 -0.62 4.27
C LEU A 904 -3.00 -1.66 3.85
N HIS A 905 -2.93 -2.87 4.40
CA HIS A 905 -3.81 -3.99 4.07
C HIS A 905 -5.16 -3.89 4.79
N TYR A 906 -5.18 -3.30 6.00
CA TYR A 906 -6.39 -3.17 6.83
C TYR A 906 -6.89 -1.72 7.00
N GLY A 907 -6.14 -0.70 6.58
CA GLY A 907 -6.51 0.71 6.64
C GLY A 907 -6.10 1.46 7.92
N GLY A 908 -5.57 0.76 8.94
CA GLY A 908 -5.10 1.36 10.19
C GLY A 908 -6.19 2.16 10.91
N GLN A 909 -6.03 3.49 10.98
CA GLN A 909 -7.03 4.40 11.58
C GLN A 909 -8.25 4.68 10.68
N ASP A 910 -8.19 4.39 9.36
CA ASP A 910 -9.36 4.37 8.47
C ASP A 910 -9.54 3.00 7.78
N PRO A 911 -10.14 2.01 8.46
CA PRO A 911 -10.44 0.71 7.87
C PRO A 911 -11.60 0.75 6.87
N ARG A 912 -12.26 1.89 6.68
CA ARG A 912 -13.47 2.07 5.82
C ARG A 912 -14.61 1.08 6.12
N SER A 913 -14.57 0.45 7.30
CA SER A 913 -15.51 -0.60 7.69
C SER A 913 -16.90 -0.03 7.98
N THR A 914 -17.94 -0.78 7.62
CA THR A 914 -19.35 -0.46 7.89
C THR A 914 -19.96 -1.50 8.83
N ASN A 915 -20.97 -1.12 9.62
CA ASN A 915 -21.55 -1.95 10.70
C ASN A 915 -20.49 -2.43 11.72
N VAL A 916 -19.55 -1.55 12.09
CA VAL A 916 -18.59 -1.81 13.16
C VAL A 916 -18.80 -0.84 14.32
N LEU A 917 -18.74 -1.36 15.54
CA LEU A 917 -18.73 -0.59 16.78
C LEU A 917 -17.39 -0.76 17.48
N PHE A 918 -16.64 0.33 17.61
CA PHE A 918 -15.40 0.39 18.38
C PHE A 918 -15.70 0.95 19.77
N THR A 919 -15.30 0.22 20.81
CA THR A 919 -15.44 0.66 22.22
C THR A 919 -14.09 0.59 22.91
N ASN A 920 -13.79 1.56 23.77
CA ASN A 920 -12.49 1.68 24.44
C ASN A 920 -12.70 2.27 25.85
N GLY A 921 -11.97 1.80 26.85
CA GLY A 921 -11.87 2.51 28.13
C GLY A 921 -10.99 3.75 28.00
N GLU A 922 -11.31 4.84 28.71
CA GLU A 922 -10.43 6.03 28.78
C GLU A 922 -9.07 5.69 29.41
N LEU A 923 -9.03 4.71 30.33
CA LEU A 923 -7.85 4.33 31.11
C LEU A 923 -7.10 3.11 30.53
N ASP A 924 -7.41 2.72 29.30
CA ASP A 924 -6.65 1.74 28.53
C ASP A 924 -5.65 2.44 27.57
N PRO A 925 -4.33 2.26 27.72
CA PRO A 925 -3.36 2.79 26.76
C PRO A 925 -3.48 2.21 25.34
N ASN A 926 -4.01 0.99 25.19
CA ASN A 926 -4.14 0.33 23.88
C ASN A 926 -5.21 1.00 22.99
N ARG A 927 -6.09 1.82 23.56
CA ARG A 927 -6.99 2.72 22.80
C ARG A 927 -6.26 3.60 21.79
N LEU A 928 -4.98 3.90 22.01
CA LEU A 928 -4.14 4.71 21.11
C LEU A 928 -3.77 3.98 19.80
N VAL A 929 -3.82 2.64 19.79
CA VAL A 929 -3.72 1.79 18.58
C VAL A 929 -5.08 1.22 18.14
N SER A 930 -6.16 1.83 18.63
CA SER A 930 -7.55 1.54 18.30
C SER A 930 -8.23 2.78 17.71
N ILE A 931 -9.49 2.64 17.30
CA ILE A 931 -10.31 3.74 16.77
C ILE A 931 -11.15 4.31 17.92
N THR A 932 -10.76 5.51 18.35
CA THR A 932 -11.38 6.27 19.46
C THR A 932 -12.38 7.32 18.98
N SER A 933 -12.30 7.73 17.72
CA SER A 933 -13.30 8.54 17.02
C SER A 933 -13.32 8.13 15.55
N TYR A 934 -14.49 8.16 14.90
CA TYR A 934 -14.63 7.74 13.51
C TYR A 934 -15.72 8.53 12.78
N ILE A 935 -15.50 8.79 11.49
CA ILE A 935 -16.31 9.74 10.68
C ILE A 935 -17.29 8.99 9.76
N ASN A 936 -17.17 7.67 9.64
CA ASN A 936 -18.04 6.85 8.80
C ASN A 936 -19.48 6.80 9.37
N PRO A 937 -20.53 7.20 8.63
CA PRO A 937 -21.90 7.23 9.16
C PRO A 937 -22.51 5.83 9.43
N LEU A 938 -21.81 4.74 9.08
CA LEU A 938 -22.24 3.35 9.29
C LEU A 938 -21.42 2.60 10.35
N SER A 939 -20.42 3.23 10.97
CA SER A 939 -19.58 2.64 12.03
C SER A 939 -19.22 3.66 13.09
N TYR A 940 -19.31 3.29 14.36
CA TYR A 940 -19.23 4.22 15.48
C TYR A 940 -18.06 3.89 16.38
N ALA A 941 -17.48 4.92 17.01
CA ALA A 941 -16.37 4.77 17.93
C ALA A 941 -16.66 5.54 19.23
N TYR A 942 -16.41 4.88 20.36
CA TYR A 942 -16.65 5.42 21.70
C TYR A 942 -15.44 5.21 22.60
N VAL A 943 -15.17 6.21 23.44
CA VAL A 943 -14.29 6.12 24.59
C VAL A 943 -15.16 6.31 25.84
N VAL A 944 -15.10 5.36 26.76
CA VAL A 944 -15.94 5.35 27.98
C VAL A 944 -15.16 6.02 29.12
N PRO A 945 -15.61 7.18 29.64
CA PRO A 945 -14.82 7.97 30.61
C PRO A 945 -14.56 7.23 31.93
N ASN A 946 -13.33 7.33 32.43
CA ASN A 946 -12.79 6.66 33.63
C ASN A 946 -12.84 5.12 33.64
N GLU A 947 -13.28 4.47 32.57
CA GLU A 947 -13.30 3.01 32.46
C GLU A 947 -11.97 2.43 32.00
N PHE A 948 -11.72 1.18 32.40
CA PHE A 948 -10.54 0.41 32.02
C PHE A 948 -10.81 -0.47 30.78
N LEU A 949 -9.80 -1.24 30.40
CA LEU A 949 -9.85 -2.15 29.25
C LEU A 949 -10.97 -3.22 29.40
N TYR A 950 -11.94 -3.18 28.49
CA TYR A 950 -13.06 -4.12 28.37
C TYR A 950 -14.15 -4.03 29.46
N SER A 951 -14.25 -2.94 30.26
CA SER A 951 -15.39 -2.74 31.20
C SER A 951 -16.76 -2.99 30.56
N GLU A 952 -16.89 -2.66 29.27
CA GLU A 952 -18.13 -2.74 28.50
C GLU A 952 -18.55 -4.17 28.11
N ILE A 953 -17.66 -5.17 28.24
CA ILE A 953 -17.97 -6.54 27.76
C ILE A 953 -18.77 -7.37 28.76
N TYR A 954 -18.73 -7.00 30.03
CA TYR A 954 -19.45 -7.71 31.09
C TYR A 954 -20.93 -7.29 31.13
N SER A 955 -21.76 -8.13 31.74
CA SER A 955 -23.19 -7.88 31.93
C SER A 955 -23.47 -6.52 32.58
N ILE A 956 -24.66 -5.98 32.37
CA ILE A 956 -25.08 -4.70 32.99
C ILE A 956 -25.25 -4.91 34.50
N SER A 957 -24.66 -4.04 35.30
CA SER A 957 -24.63 -4.09 36.77
C SER A 957 -25.26 -2.85 37.40
N GLU A 958 -25.75 -2.96 38.64
CA GLU A 958 -26.08 -1.79 39.48
C GLU A 958 -24.82 -1.02 39.93
N GLU A 959 -23.63 -1.62 39.75
CA GLU A 959 -22.32 -1.01 40.03
C GLU A 959 -21.71 -0.28 38.80
N ASP A 960 -22.33 -0.38 37.62
CA ASP A 960 -21.86 0.30 36.41
C ASP A 960 -21.96 1.83 36.55
N SER A 961 -20.96 2.56 36.03
CA SER A 961 -21.08 4.02 35.86
C SER A 961 -22.23 4.37 34.90
N SER A 962 -22.80 5.57 35.02
CA SER A 962 -23.89 6.03 34.13
C SER A 962 -23.50 5.95 32.65
N GLU A 963 -22.25 6.27 32.38
CA GLU A 963 -21.57 6.21 31.09
C GLU A 963 -21.41 4.75 30.61
N LEU A 964 -20.93 3.85 31.48
CA LEU A 964 -20.77 2.43 31.18
C LEU A 964 -22.10 1.71 30.93
N ALA A 965 -23.11 1.96 31.76
CA ALA A 965 -24.45 1.42 31.57
C ALA A 965 -25.07 1.92 30.25
N THR A 966 -24.85 3.20 29.91
CA THR A 966 -25.32 3.77 28.65
C THR A 966 -24.66 3.11 27.44
N ILE A 967 -23.33 2.95 27.41
CA ILE A 967 -22.66 2.29 26.28
C ILE A 967 -23.02 0.80 26.17
N LYS A 968 -23.17 0.07 27.29
CA LYS A 968 -23.66 -1.34 27.28
C LYS A 968 -25.05 -1.45 26.63
N ILE A 969 -25.97 -0.52 26.96
CA ILE A 969 -27.29 -0.44 26.31
C ILE A 969 -27.16 -0.07 24.82
N SER A 970 -26.27 0.86 24.46
CA SER A 970 -26.03 1.25 23.06
C SER A 970 -25.42 0.12 22.22
N ILE A 971 -24.45 -0.64 22.74
CA ILE A 971 -23.91 -1.86 22.09
C ILE A 971 -25.06 -2.82 21.77
N GLN A 972 -25.93 -3.05 22.74
CA GLN A 972 -27.13 -3.86 22.58
C GLN A 972 -28.08 -3.34 21.48
N GLN A 973 -28.21 -2.01 21.32
CA GLN A 973 -29.01 -1.40 20.25
C GLN A 973 -28.35 -1.53 18.87
N TYR A 974 -27.03 -1.35 18.77
CA TYR A 974 -26.28 -1.55 17.52
C TYR A 974 -26.35 -3.00 17.02
N ILE A 975 -26.21 -3.98 17.92
CA ILE A 975 -26.36 -5.40 17.58
C ILE A 975 -27.77 -5.71 17.04
N ALA A 976 -28.82 -5.07 17.56
CA ALA A 976 -30.18 -5.19 17.02
C ALA A 976 -30.33 -4.51 15.64
N LEU A 977 -29.71 -3.35 15.45
CA LEU A 977 -29.74 -2.60 14.19
C LEU A 977 -29.13 -3.40 13.03
N TRP A 978 -28.00 -4.07 13.25
CA TRP A 978 -27.35 -4.91 12.23
C TRP A 978 -28.16 -6.16 11.84
N GLN A 979 -29.06 -6.63 12.71
CA GLN A 979 -30.01 -7.69 12.39
C GLN A 979 -31.23 -7.20 11.58
N GLY A 980 -31.39 -5.89 11.42
CA GLY A 980 -32.50 -5.26 10.68
C GLY A 980 -33.66 -4.76 11.56
N ALA A 981 -33.51 -4.72 12.89
CA ALA A 981 -34.45 -4.03 13.75
C ALA A 981 -34.23 -2.51 13.64
N GLY A 982 -35.27 -1.75 13.30
CA GLY A 982 -35.19 -0.29 13.30
C GLY A 982 -34.91 0.28 14.69
N LEU A 983 -34.20 1.41 14.76
CA LEU A 983 -33.88 2.09 16.02
C LEU A 983 -35.13 2.29 16.89
N VAL A 984 -35.15 1.67 18.06
CA VAL A 984 -36.06 2.02 19.16
C VAL A 984 -35.43 3.23 19.86
N PRO A 985 -36.08 4.42 19.87
CA PRO A 985 -35.55 5.57 20.59
C PRO A 985 -35.45 5.29 22.09
N ALA A 986 -34.38 5.78 22.70
CA ALA A 986 -34.23 5.87 24.16
C ALA A 986 -35.09 7.01 24.74
#